data_AF-A0A8S3T7W9-F1
#
_entry.id   AF-A0A8S3T7W9-F1
#
_cell.length_a   1.000
_cell.length_b   1.000
_cell.length_c   1.000
_cell.angle_alpha   90.00
_cell.angle_beta   90.00
_cell.angle_gamma   90.00
#
_symmetry.space_group_name_H-M   'P 1'
#
loop_
_entity.id
_entity.type
_entity.pdbx_description
1 polymer ?
#
loop_
_entity_poly.entity_id
_entity_poly.type
_entity_poly.pdbx_seq_one_letter_code
_entity_poly.pdbx_strand_id
1 'polypeptide(L)'
;MSRSMSVVDGMAVAPGGGVGPTKGRRFSAPSGAFGEESTIFVKRQPFTQVAFDEIHLKDDIEEDPSLATTLKNNLFCSKKRLWKIISTYLPIIKVLRYYNIKESIVTDIMAGITIGILHIPQALAFGLLTSVKVENGLYTSVWPVLLYVIFGTSAHVSMGTSAVICIVTASVVDRQAENFKATFEFNNATTNFTTWEDIPEFMDYKENISLCVAMLSGLILLFMGFLRLGFITAYLSESFFNAFTSGAAVHIATSQLPALLGINVKRFGGAFKIIYTYQEIFSNITSLSWQTPLVALVSIAILLFFKEFINEKFKHKLPIPIPVELLVVILATAISYGANLAEEVAVVGEIPGTIPPPVIPDLTGFQDYFVDCFVLAILIFANTIAMAKICAKKHNYEIDDSQELIAYGMCNFASSFLKCFPSAVAPPRSMIASNMGTKSTLAGIFVTILMLLVIMAMSVLFEPLPKAALAAIIVVALKGLFIQMADCRKFWRINKFDFVIWFFTIVSVVFLDIDFGLGIGVIVSLITVVFQTQFSRGFRVGRTMKESAFVEHKRYKDSIESNGVKIFRFQSNLYFANAEIFRNNLYKATVNPRKLLKFLKKQEKNQEREEKRMKKLGIEPPKKDLNALSEVSIIPITGDGRKMSKTSETGVATNGNVKKSNSQLALVTGDNPAFAMDEVNLQNNGVQKPYGGLKRPLSIASNLTSICDDDDEVDPEDGEEFVTDDKIRRMRRTHHIIIDCSTVNYMDSSGANVLGHISSEYEHVNIKLFLAGVAASVRDTMEHAGTYEKIPQHHIFLELHDAIAVARSKAVVPLQPFLEDFTYDEAAEESYVTNM
;
A
#
# COMPACT_ATOMS: atom_id res chain seq x y z
N MET A 1 -22.30 28.51 -27.24
CA MET A 1 -23.53 27.71 -27.34
C MET A 1 -23.34 26.47 -26.49
N SER A 2 -23.97 26.45 -25.32
CA SER A 2 -23.96 25.33 -24.37
C SER A 2 -25.29 25.38 -23.64
N ARG A 3 -26.17 24.41 -23.92
CA ARG A 3 -27.48 24.27 -23.27
C ARG A 3 -27.26 23.72 -21.86
N SER A 4 -27.56 24.53 -20.85
CA SER A 4 -27.83 24.11 -19.48
C SER A 4 -29.32 23.81 -19.36
N MET A 5 -29.69 22.62 -18.90
CA MET A 5 -31.06 22.27 -18.58
C MET A 5 -31.19 22.22 -17.05
N SER A 6 -32.07 23.08 -16.54
CA SER A 6 -32.48 23.24 -15.17
C SER A 6 -33.44 22.12 -14.74
N VAL A 7 -33.30 21.62 -13.52
CA VAL A 7 -34.44 21.13 -12.73
C VAL A 7 -34.30 21.69 -11.31
N VAL A 8 -35.33 22.41 -10.91
CA VAL A 8 -35.61 22.94 -9.58
C VAL A 8 -36.66 22.01 -8.96
N ASP A 9 -36.46 21.64 -7.70
CA ASP A 9 -37.45 21.48 -6.63
C ASP A 9 -36.64 21.08 -5.37
N GLY A 10 -36.71 21.70 -4.20
CA GLY A 10 -37.75 22.53 -3.63
C GLY A 10 -38.20 21.92 -2.30
N MET A 11 -37.39 22.02 -1.22
CA MET A 11 -37.95 21.92 0.14
C MET A 11 -37.09 22.65 1.17
N ALA A 12 -37.74 23.60 1.82
CA ALA A 12 -37.19 24.59 2.73
C ALA A 12 -36.86 24.00 4.12
N VAL A 13 -35.79 24.50 4.72
CA VAL A 13 -35.49 24.34 6.15
C VAL A 13 -35.50 25.73 6.79
N ALA A 14 -36.35 25.91 7.81
CA ALA A 14 -36.32 27.06 8.70
C ALA A 14 -35.87 26.62 10.12
N PRO A 15 -35.30 27.53 10.94
CA PRO A 15 -34.32 27.17 11.97
C PRO A 15 -34.80 27.34 13.42
N GLY A 16 -34.09 26.71 14.36
CA GLY A 16 -33.90 27.23 15.71
C GLY A 16 -34.24 26.29 16.88
N GLY A 17 -33.28 26.13 17.82
CA GLY A 17 -33.59 25.95 19.25
C GLY A 17 -32.86 24.84 20.02
N GLY A 18 -31.78 25.20 20.73
CA GLY A 18 -31.46 24.74 22.10
C GLY A 18 -31.00 23.29 22.33
N VAL A 19 -29.71 23.11 22.62
CA VAL A 19 -29.15 21.83 23.12
C VAL A 19 -28.91 21.92 24.63
N GLY A 20 -29.57 21.05 25.39
CA GLY A 20 -29.25 20.69 26.78
C GLY A 20 -29.30 19.16 26.92
N PRO A 21 -28.46 18.53 27.78
CA PRO A 21 -28.11 17.12 27.64
C PRO A 21 -29.12 16.22 28.36
N THR A 22 -29.78 15.32 27.64
CA THR A 22 -30.59 14.26 28.24
C THR A 22 -30.14 12.86 27.81
N LYS A 23 -29.65 12.15 28.84
CA LYS A 23 -29.61 10.70 29.12
C LYS A 23 -29.98 9.74 27.98
N GLY A 24 -29.07 8.77 27.79
CA GLY A 24 -29.15 7.72 26.79
C GLY A 24 -30.48 6.99 26.71
N ARG A 25 -31.04 7.01 25.51
CA ARG A 25 -31.90 5.95 25.00
C ARG A 25 -31.09 5.13 24.01
N ARG A 26 -30.94 3.84 24.29
CA ARG A 26 -30.60 2.84 23.28
C ARG A 26 -31.61 3.03 22.15
N PHE A 27 -31.16 3.50 20.99
CA PHE A 27 -31.89 3.31 19.76
C PHE A 27 -31.88 1.80 19.49
N SER A 28 -32.96 1.12 19.89
CA SER A 28 -33.35 -0.11 19.24
C SER A 28 -33.51 0.24 17.77
N ALA A 29 -32.65 -0.35 16.92
CA ALA A 29 -32.85 -0.32 15.49
C ALA A 29 -34.32 -0.68 15.21
N PRO A 30 -35.01 0.00 14.28
CA PRO A 30 -36.28 -0.50 13.82
C PRO A 30 -35.97 -1.88 13.24
N SER A 31 -36.56 -2.91 13.84
CA SER A 31 -36.67 -4.22 13.23
C SER A 31 -37.49 -4.02 11.96
N GLY A 32 -36.79 -3.65 10.89
CA GLY A 32 -37.34 -3.58 9.57
C GLY A 32 -37.86 -4.96 9.24
N ALA A 33 -39.19 -5.05 9.16
CA ALA A 33 -39.82 -6.08 8.39
C ALA A 33 -39.28 -5.95 6.96
N PHE A 34 -38.27 -6.77 6.62
CA PHE A 34 -38.02 -7.13 5.23
C PHE A 34 -39.20 -8.01 4.80
N GLY A 35 -40.31 -7.35 4.50
CA GLY A 35 -41.42 -7.92 3.76
C GLY A 35 -41.06 -7.90 2.28
N GLU A 36 -41.42 -8.99 1.61
CA GLU A 36 -41.13 -9.38 0.22
C GLU A 36 -39.77 -10.07 0.02
N GLU A 37 -39.83 -11.40 -0.05
CA GLU A 37 -38.88 -12.22 -0.80
C GLU A 37 -38.86 -11.71 -2.25
N SER A 38 -37.95 -10.78 -2.56
CA SER A 38 -37.68 -10.33 -3.92
C SER A 38 -36.96 -11.46 -4.66
N THR A 39 -37.73 -12.44 -5.11
CA THR A 39 -37.23 -13.54 -5.93
C THR A 39 -36.85 -13.00 -7.31
N ILE A 40 -35.54 -13.06 -7.63
CA ILE A 40 -35.02 -12.63 -8.93
C ILE A 40 -35.04 -13.81 -9.89
N PHE A 41 -36.01 -13.82 -10.80
CA PHE A 41 -36.08 -14.82 -11.88
C PHE A 41 -35.39 -14.27 -13.14
N VAL A 42 -34.21 -14.79 -13.46
CA VAL A 42 -33.51 -14.51 -14.72
C VAL A 42 -33.58 -15.74 -15.62
N LYS A 43 -34.33 -15.63 -16.72
CA LYS A 43 -34.39 -16.67 -17.76
C LYS A 43 -33.81 -16.12 -19.05
N ARG A 44 -32.60 -16.55 -19.40
CA ARG A 44 -31.91 -16.22 -20.64
C ARG A 44 -31.11 -17.40 -21.15
N GLN A 45 -30.67 -17.34 -22.41
CA GLN A 45 -29.69 -18.30 -22.93
C GLN A 45 -28.28 -17.95 -22.43
N PRO A 46 -27.39 -18.95 -22.29
CA PRO A 46 -26.00 -18.69 -21.93
C PRO A 46 -25.26 -18.04 -23.11
N PHE A 47 -24.48 -17.00 -22.84
CA PHE A 47 -23.70 -16.28 -23.86
C PHE A 47 -22.22 -16.61 -23.76
N THR A 48 -21.58 -16.87 -24.91
CA THR A 48 -20.13 -16.73 -25.06
C THR A 48 -19.79 -15.25 -25.24
N GLN A 49 -18.54 -14.87 -24.99
CA GLN A 49 -18.08 -13.49 -25.22
C GLN A 49 -18.32 -13.07 -26.68
N VAL A 50 -17.99 -13.94 -27.64
CA VAL A 50 -18.18 -13.68 -29.08
C VAL A 50 -19.66 -13.47 -29.41
N ALA A 51 -20.55 -14.34 -28.93
CA ALA A 51 -21.98 -14.21 -29.19
C ALA A 51 -22.54 -12.92 -28.58
N PHE A 52 -22.01 -12.50 -27.43
CA PHE A 52 -22.40 -11.25 -26.81
C PHE A 52 -21.93 -10.04 -27.63
N ASP A 53 -20.68 -10.04 -28.10
CA ASP A 53 -20.10 -8.94 -28.87
C ASP A 53 -20.74 -8.81 -30.28
N GLU A 54 -21.19 -9.92 -30.88
CA GLU A 54 -21.97 -9.92 -32.14
C GLU A 54 -23.37 -9.30 -31.98
N ILE A 55 -24.04 -9.57 -30.85
CA ILE A 55 -25.39 -9.05 -30.57
C ILE A 55 -25.32 -7.59 -30.15
N HIS A 56 -24.29 -7.23 -29.38
CA HIS A 56 -24.08 -5.91 -28.82
C HIS A 56 -22.86 -5.27 -29.49
N LEU A 57 -23.06 -4.79 -30.72
CA LEU A 57 -22.06 -4.08 -31.54
C LEU A 57 -21.09 -3.27 -30.66
N LYS A 58 -19.84 -3.71 -30.58
CA LYS A 58 -18.77 -3.01 -29.89
C LYS A 58 -18.43 -1.76 -30.72
N ASP A 59 -18.60 -0.57 -30.16
CA ASP A 59 -18.05 0.63 -30.78
C ASP A 59 -16.52 0.45 -30.85
N ASP A 60 -15.93 0.65 -32.03
CA ASP A 60 -14.48 0.65 -32.18
C ASP A 60 -13.91 1.73 -31.25
N ILE A 61 -13.24 1.29 -30.18
CA ILE A 61 -12.51 2.21 -29.30
C ILE A 61 -11.42 2.82 -30.18
N GLU A 62 -11.51 4.11 -30.48
CA GLU A 62 -10.44 4.85 -31.15
C GLU A 62 -9.12 4.52 -30.44
N GLU A 63 -8.21 3.82 -31.12
CA GLU A 63 -6.87 3.55 -30.60
C GLU A 63 -6.27 4.87 -30.10
N ASP A 64 -5.67 4.85 -28.90
CA ASP A 64 -5.06 6.04 -28.31
C ASP A 64 -4.16 6.72 -29.36
N PRO A 65 -4.36 8.02 -29.63
CA PRO A 65 -3.66 8.70 -30.72
C PRO A 65 -2.15 8.57 -30.51
N SER A 66 -1.43 8.23 -31.58
CA SER A 66 0.03 8.02 -31.55
C SER A 66 0.75 9.11 -30.74
N LEU A 67 1.83 8.75 -30.04
CA LEU A 67 2.66 9.66 -29.22
C LEU A 67 2.98 10.97 -29.94
N ALA A 68 3.19 10.90 -31.27
CA ALA A 68 3.44 12.05 -32.14
C ALA A 68 2.23 13.00 -32.27
N THR A 69 1.02 12.47 -32.45
CA THR A 69 -0.23 13.25 -32.47
C THR A 69 -0.53 13.87 -31.11
N THR A 70 -0.25 13.15 -30.02
CA THR A 70 -0.43 13.64 -28.65
C THR A 70 0.57 14.78 -28.34
N LEU A 71 1.82 14.67 -28.77
CA LEU A 71 2.81 15.75 -28.71
C LEU A 71 2.41 16.96 -29.54
N LYS A 72 1.94 16.76 -30.78
CA LYS A 72 1.52 17.83 -31.69
C LYS A 72 0.30 18.60 -31.15
N ASN A 73 -0.65 17.90 -30.52
CA ASN A 73 -1.79 18.51 -29.84
C ASN A 73 -1.41 19.18 -28.51
N ASN A 74 -0.30 18.78 -27.88
CA ASN A 74 0.24 19.39 -26.67
C ASN A 74 1.06 20.67 -26.93
N LEU A 75 1.55 20.88 -28.16
CA LEU A 75 2.35 22.05 -28.56
C LEU A 75 1.53 23.31 -28.87
N PHE A 76 0.19 23.23 -29.01
CA PHE A 76 -0.65 24.41 -29.22
C PHE A 76 -0.98 25.12 -27.90
N CYS A 77 -0.36 26.28 -27.70
CA CYS A 77 -0.47 27.08 -26.49
C CYS A 77 -1.66 28.07 -26.57
N SER A 78 -2.84 27.63 -26.15
CA SER A 78 -4.00 28.54 -25.96
C SER A 78 -3.83 29.37 -24.68
N LYS A 79 -4.29 30.64 -24.67
CA LYS A 79 -4.29 31.51 -23.47
C LYS A 79 -4.94 30.82 -22.25
N LYS A 80 -6.00 30.03 -22.48
CA LYS A 80 -6.66 29.25 -21.41
C LYS A 80 -5.77 28.13 -20.85
N ARG A 81 -4.97 27.50 -21.71
CA ARG A 81 -4.04 26.43 -21.33
C ARG A 81 -2.86 26.99 -20.55
N LEU A 82 -2.31 28.12 -20.98
CA LEU A 82 -1.26 28.84 -20.25
C LEU A 82 -1.75 29.25 -18.85
N TRP A 83 -2.95 29.83 -18.74
CA TRP A 83 -3.54 30.15 -17.43
C TRP A 83 -3.71 28.92 -16.55
N LYS A 84 -4.20 27.80 -17.12
CA LYS A 84 -4.33 26.53 -16.40
C LYS A 84 -2.98 26.04 -15.87
N ILE A 85 -1.93 26.10 -16.68
CA ILE A 85 -0.55 25.74 -16.30
C ILE A 85 -0.06 26.62 -15.15
N ILE A 86 -0.15 27.95 -15.29
CA ILE A 86 0.28 28.90 -14.25
C ILE A 86 -0.48 28.67 -12.94
N SER A 87 -1.81 28.49 -13.00
CA SER A 87 -2.64 28.24 -11.81
C SER A 87 -2.41 26.86 -11.16
N THR A 88 -1.73 25.94 -11.85
CA THR A 88 -1.37 24.63 -11.31
C THR A 88 -0.04 24.72 -10.58
N TYR A 89 0.97 25.36 -11.17
CA TYR A 89 2.29 25.52 -10.57
C TYR A 89 2.39 26.62 -9.50
N LEU A 90 1.46 27.59 -9.49
CA LEU A 90 1.31 28.61 -8.44
C LEU A 90 -0.03 28.46 -7.72
N PRO A 91 -0.15 27.52 -6.77
CA PRO A 91 -1.38 27.30 -6.01
C PRO A 91 -1.87 28.53 -5.24
N ILE A 92 -0.97 29.45 -4.86
CA ILE A 92 -1.32 30.71 -4.19
C ILE A 92 -2.42 31.51 -4.91
N ILE A 93 -2.47 31.44 -6.24
CA ILE A 93 -3.51 32.14 -7.02
C ILE A 93 -4.90 31.55 -6.74
N LYS A 94 -4.98 30.23 -6.59
CA LYS A 94 -6.23 29.54 -6.21
C LYS A 94 -6.59 29.86 -4.76
N VAL A 95 -5.62 29.79 -3.85
CA VAL A 95 -5.82 30.09 -2.43
C VAL A 95 -6.38 31.49 -2.27
N LEU A 96 -5.73 32.50 -2.86
CA LEU A 96 -6.15 33.91 -2.75
C LEU A 96 -7.53 34.16 -3.37
N ARG A 97 -7.87 33.49 -4.48
CA ARG A 97 -9.17 33.66 -5.16
C ARG A 97 -10.34 33.07 -4.37
N TYR A 98 -10.13 31.94 -3.70
CA TYR A 98 -11.18 31.24 -2.95
C TYR A 98 -11.12 31.50 -1.44
N TYR A 99 -10.31 32.48 -1.00
CA TYR A 99 -10.13 32.79 0.40
C TYR A 99 -11.32 33.54 0.99
N ASN A 100 -12.02 32.91 1.95
CA ASN A 100 -13.07 33.59 2.72
C ASN A 100 -12.46 34.38 3.88
N ILE A 101 -12.30 35.69 3.67
CA ILE A 101 -11.66 36.62 4.62
C ILE A 101 -12.38 36.61 5.98
N LYS A 102 -13.72 36.59 6.01
CA LYS A 102 -14.49 36.76 7.25
C LYS A 102 -14.29 35.64 8.26
N GLU A 103 -14.08 34.42 7.78
CA GLU A 103 -13.97 33.22 8.64
C GLU A 103 -12.53 32.74 8.82
N SER A 104 -11.67 32.93 7.82
CA SER A 104 -10.36 32.29 7.77
C SER A 104 -9.24 33.19 8.28
N ILE A 105 -9.41 34.52 8.23
CA ILE A 105 -8.31 35.44 8.61
C ILE A 105 -7.96 35.36 10.10
N VAL A 106 -8.96 35.23 10.97
CA VAL A 106 -8.73 35.17 12.42
C VAL A 106 -8.03 33.88 12.79
N THR A 107 -8.45 32.75 12.20
CA THR A 107 -7.85 31.44 12.45
C THR A 107 -6.43 31.36 11.90
N ASP A 108 -6.19 31.90 10.70
CA ASP A 108 -4.86 31.92 10.09
C ASP A 108 -3.89 32.89 10.79
N ILE A 109 -4.35 34.04 11.31
CA ILE A 109 -3.53 34.94 12.14
C ILE A 109 -3.14 34.25 13.45
N MET A 110 -4.12 33.68 14.17
CA MET A 110 -3.90 33.02 15.46
C MET A 110 -2.97 31.82 15.31
N ALA A 111 -3.17 31.01 14.27
CA ALA A 111 -2.30 29.90 13.95
C ALA A 111 -0.90 30.38 13.55
N GLY A 112 -0.81 31.37 12.67
CA GLY A 112 0.47 31.90 12.20
C GLY A 112 1.32 32.50 13.33
N ILE A 113 0.71 33.27 14.24
CA ILE A 113 1.42 33.80 15.42
C ILE A 113 1.88 32.66 16.32
N THR A 114 1.02 31.67 16.60
CA THR A 114 1.39 30.58 17.51
C THR A 114 2.50 29.70 16.90
N ILE A 115 2.40 29.37 15.61
CA ILE A 115 3.42 28.61 14.89
C ILE A 115 4.73 29.41 14.83
N GLY A 116 4.67 30.72 14.57
CA GLY A 116 5.86 31.58 14.56
C GLY A 116 6.54 31.67 15.92
N ILE A 117 5.78 31.71 17.02
CA ILE A 117 6.34 31.61 18.38
C ILE A 117 7.09 30.28 18.56
N LEU A 118 6.55 29.17 18.06
CA LEU A 118 7.21 27.85 18.14
C LEU A 118 8.46 27.75 17.25
N HIS A 119 8.53 28.52 16.15
CA HIS A 119 9.71 28.56 15.30
C HIS A 119 10.93 29.14 16.02
N ILE A 120 10.77 30.13 16.90
CA ILE A 120 11.90 30.84 17.54
C ILE A 120 12.86 29.87 18.26
N PRO A 121 12.44 29.11 19.29
CA PRO A 121 13.33 28.19 19.99
C PRO A 121 13.84 27.06 19.09
N GLN A 122 12.98 26.56 18.20
CA GLN A 122 13.31 25.44 17.32
C GLN A 122 14.36 25.82 16.27
N ALA A 123 14.26 27.03 15.72
CA ALA A 123 15.22 27.58 14.77
C ALA A 123 16.62 27.65 15.38
N LEU A 124 16.73 28.21 16.60
CA LEU A 124 18.00 28.31 17.32
C LEU A 124 18.57 26.92 17.62
N ALA A 125 17.74 26.02 18.16
CA ALA A 125 18.16 24.68 18.53
C ALA A 125 18.60 23.84 17.30
N PHE A 126 17.88 23.96 16.19
CA PHE A 126 18.18 23.21 14.96
C PHE A 126 19.32 23.83 14.14
N GLY A 127 19.58 25.13 14.23
CA GLY A 127 20.80 25.73 13.69
C GLY A 127 22.06 25.09 14.29
N LEU A 128 22.08 24.95 15.63
CA LEU A 128 23.14 24.24 16.35
C LEU A 128 23.22 22.75 15.96
N LEU A 129 22.07 22.11 15.77
CA LEU A 129 22.00 20.69 15.41
C LEU A 129 22.60 20.42 14.03
N THR A 130 22.44 21.33 13.08
CA THR A 130 22.97 21.24 11.71
C THR A 130 24.50 21.47 11.63
N SER A 131 25.18 21.75 12.74
CA SER A 131 26.64 22.03 12.77
C SER A 131 27.05 23.30 12.04
N VAL A 132 26.14 24.26 11.91
CA VAL A 132 26.38 25.57 11.29
C VAL A 132 26.09 26.69 12.30
N LYS A 133 26.27 27.95 11.89
CA LYS A 133 25.90 29.10 12.71
C LYS A 133 24.42 29.08 13.08
N VAL A 134 24.11 29.56 14.29
CA VAL A 134 22.75 29.52 14.85
C VAL A 134 21.77 30.38 14.05
N GLU A 135 22.25 31.50 13.50
CA GLU A 135 21.49 32.42 12.65
C GLU A 135 20.87 31.73 11.41
N ASN A 136 21.55 30.74 10.84
CA ASN A 136 21.06 30.01 9.67
C ASN A 136 19.75 29.26 9.99
N GLY A 137 19.53 28.88 11.25
CA GLY A 137 18.27 28.30 11.70
C GLY A 137 17.11 29.30 11.67
N LEU A 138 17.37 30.56 12.04
CA LEU A 138 16.38 31.64 11.95
C LEU A 138 16.05 31.95 10.49
N TYR A 139 17.05 32.01 9.61
CA TYR A 139 16.85 32.23 8.17
C TYR A 139 16.02 31.12 7.53
N THR A 140 16.33 29.86 7.87
CA THR A 140 15.60 28.67 7.40
C THR A 140 14.15 28.61 7.92
N SER A 141 13.83 29.37 8.96
CA SER A 141 12.46 29.52 9.47
C SER A 141 11.67 30.69 8.85
N VAL A 142 12.31 31.49 7.99
CA VAL A 142 11.68 32.61 7.27
C VAL A 142 11.44 32.25 5.81
N TRP A 143 12.50 31.99 5.06
CA TRP A 143 12.44 31.93 3.60
C TRP A 143 11.71 30.71 3.05
N PRO A 144 11.98 29.47 3.53
CA PRO A 144 11.21 28.30 3.11
C PRO A 144 9.71 28.40 3.45
N VAL A 145 9.36 29.04 4.57
CA VAL A 145 7.95 29.26 4.95
C VAL A 145 7.27 30.15 3.92
N LEU A 146 7.89 31.29 3.59
CA LEU A 146 7.37 32.22 2.59
C LEU A 146 7.23 31.57 1.22
N LEU A 147 8.24 30.81 0.78
CA LEU A 147 8.22 30.09 -0.49
C LEU A 147 7.12 29.02 -0.51
N TYR A 148 6.89 28.34 0.60
CA TYR A 148 5.84 27.34 0.70
C TYR A 148 4.43 27.96 0.61
N VAL A 149 4.23 29.21 1.08
CA VAL A 149 2.95 29.92 0.84
C VAL A 149 2.66 30.07 -0.65
N ILE A 150 3.70 30.29 -1.47
CA ILE A 150 3.58 30.53 -2.90
C ILE A 150 3.32 29.23 -3.68
N PHE A 151 4.11 28.19 -3.39
CA PHE A 151 4.15 26.96 -4.20
C PHE A 151 3.40 25.78 -3.59
N GLY A 152 3.18 25.77 -2.28
CA GLY A 152 2.57 24.67 -1.53
C GLY A 152 1.06 24.56 -1.70
N THR A 153 0.53 23.35 -1.56
CA THR A 153 -0.90 23.05 -1.65
C THR A 153 -1.53 22.74 -0.29
N SER A 154 -0.78 22.14 0.64
CA SER A 154 -1.32 21.80 1.97
C SER A 154 -1.31 23.00 2.91
N ALA A 155 -2.50 23.38 3.40
CA ALA A 155 -2.71 24.49 4.33
C ALA A 155 -2.09 24.31 5.73
N HIS A 156 -1.82 23.07 6.12
CA HIS A 156 -1.44 22.73 7.50
C HIS A 156 0.04 22.41 7.68
N VAL A 157 0.76 22.23 6.57
CA VAL A 157 2.19 21.92 6.60
C VAL A 157 2.95 23.16 7.01
N SER A 158 3.69 23.03 8.11
CA SER A 158 4.61 24.04 8.61
C SER A 158 6.02 23.72 8.12
N MET A 159 6.41 24.33 7.01
CA MET A 159 7.74 24.23 6.43
C MET A 159 8.79 24.91 7.34
N GLY A 160 10.07 24.60 7.19
CA GLY A 160 11.17 25.28 7.88
C GLY A 160 12.23 24.30 8.39
N THR A 161 12.71 24.52 9.61
CA THR A 161 13.72 23.65 10.23
C THR A 161 13.13 22.32 10.70
N SER A 162 13.80 21.21 10.38
CA SER A 162 13.35 19.84 10.71
C SER A 162 14.49 19.03 11.31
N ALA A 163 14.27 18.46 12.51
CA ALA A 163 15.31 17.77 13.28
C ALA A 163 16.01 16.64 12.50
N VAL A 164 15.24 15.83 11.75
CA VAL A 164 15.77 14.71 10.97
C VAL A 164 16.71 15.22 9.88
N ILE A 165 16.28 16.26 9.14
CA ILE A 165 17.08 16.87 8.07
C ILE A 165 18.33 17.55 8.62
N CYS A 166 18.23 18.18 9.79
CA CYS A 166 19.37 18.84 10.44
C CYS A 166 20.48 17.84 10.78
N ILE A 167 20.13 16.65 11.28
CA ILE A 167 21.13 15.62 11.63
C ILE A 167 21.81 15.03 10.39
N VAL A 168 21.05 14.74 9.34
CA VAL A 168 21.62 14.22 8.10
C VAL A 168 22.45 15.30 7.38
N THR A 169 22.02 16.57 7.45
CA THR A 169 22.83 17.67 6.94
C THR A 169 24.11 17.83 7.77
N ALA A 170 24.03 17.71 9.10
CA ALA A 170 25.19 17.80 9.99
C ALA A 170 26.22 16.70 9.71
N SER A 171 25.79 15.46 9.43
CA SER A 171 26.74 14.38 9.13
C SER A 171 27.51 14.66 7.82
N VAL A 172 26.87 15.23 6.81
CA VAL A 172 27.53 15.65 5.56
C VAL A 172 28.47 16.82 5.82
N VAL A 173 28.01 17.85 6.53
CA VAL A 173 28.80 19.05 6.84
C VAL A 173 30.01 18.71 7.68
N ASP A 174 29.85 17.90 8.74
CA ASP A 174 30.95 17.51 9.63
C ASP A 174 31.97 16.63 8.90
N ARG A 175 31.53 15.71 8.03
CA ARG A 175 32.42 14.88 7.20
C ARG A 175 33.29 15.72 6.26
N GLN A 176 32.70 16.71 5.59
CA GLN A 176 33.47 17.61 4.73
C GLN A 176 34.34 18.59 5.52
N ALA A 177 33.89 18.99 6.71
CA ALA A 177 34.69 19.82 7.61
C ALA A 177 35.97 19.10 8.10
N GLU A 178 35.96 17.78 8.24
CA GLU A 178 37.17 17.00 8.54
C GLU A 178 38.19 17.04 7.40
N ASN A 179 37.75 16.98 6.14
CA ASN A 179 38.61 17.15 4.97
C ASN A 179 39.27 18.53 4.95
N PHE A 180 38.52 19.57 5.31
CA PHE A 180 39.05 20.92 5.45
C PHE A 180 40.12 21.00 6.55
N LYS A 181 39.87 20.44 7.73
CA LYS A 181 40.86 20.38 8.83
C LYS A 181 42.14 19.65 8.42
N ALA A 182 42.05 18.62 7.60
CA ALA A 182 43.20 17.88 7.11
C ALA A 182 44.03 18.67 6.07
N THR A 183 43.40 19.58 5.34
CA THR A 183 44.04 20.39 4.29
C THR A 183 44.59 21.71 4.82
N PHE A 184 43.95 22.27 5.84
CA PHE A 184 44.32 23.55 6.43
C PHE A 184 45.40 23.37 7.51
N GLU A 185 46.67 23.61 7.16
CA GLU A 185 47.77 23.65 8.13
C GLU A 185 47.64 24.88 9.03
N PHE A 186 47.28 24.65 10.29
CA PHE A 186 47.16 25.70 11.29
C PHE A 186 48.55 26.10 11.80
N ASN A 187 49.07 27.26 11.37
CA ASN A 187 50.28 27.85 11.95
C ASN A 187 49.94 28.44 13.33
N ASN A 188 50.16 27.65 14.39
CA ASN A 188 49.94 27.98 15.82
C ASN A 188 50.65 29.26 16.34
N ALA A 189 51.39 29.99 15.51
CA ALA A 189 52.28 31.07 15.94
C ALA A 189 51.58 32.43 16.16
N THR A 190 50.33 32.65 15.71
CA THR A 190 49.74 33.99 15.69
C THR A 190 48.32 34.15 16.27
N THR A 191 47.61 33.09 16.67
CA THR A 191 46.20 33.21 17.08
C THR A 191 45.84 32.41 18.33
N ASN A 192 45.31 33.09 19.36
CA ASN A 192 44.81 32.52 20.62
C ASN A 192 43.43 31.83 20.44
N PHE A 193 43.31 30.83 19.58
CA PHE A 193 42.06 30.05 19.44
C PHE A 193 42.19 28.69 20.15
N THR A 194 41.22 28.35 21.00
CA THR A 194 41.23 27.10 21.81
C THR A 194 40.43 25.98 21.15
N THR A 195 39.45 26.30 20.29
CA THR A 195 38.66 25.32 19.54
C THR A 195 38.53 25.69 18.05
N TRP A 196 38.30 24.69 17.19
CA TRP A 196 38.05 24.90 15.75
C TRP A 196 36.77 25.71 15.47
N GLU A 197 35.81 25.67 16.40
CA GLU A 197 34.53 26.39 16.28
C GLU A 197 34.71 27.90 16.47
N ASP A 198 35.82 28.33 17.08
CA ASP A 198 36.16 29.75 17.26
C ASP A 198 36.73 30.39 15.98
N ILE A 199 37.06 29.59 14.96
CA ILE A 199 37.65 30.05 13.70
C ILE A 199 36.52 30.45 12.73
N PRO A 200 36.39 31.74 12.36
CA PRO A 200 35.31 32.19 11.49
C PRO A 200 35.31 31.51 10.11
N GLU A 201 36.50 31.34 9.51
CA GLU A 201 36.68 30.71 8.19
C GLU A 201 36.18 29.24 8.17
N PHE A 202 36.36 28.51 9.27
CA PHE A 202 35.89 27.13 9.41
C PHE A 202 34.35 27.06 9.45
N MET A 203 33.72 28.00 10.16
CA MET A 203 32.26 28.08 10.24
C MET A 203 31.64 28.58 8.93
N ASP A 204 32.31 29.49 8.21
CA ASP A 204 31.89 29.94 6.87
C ASP A 204 31.96 28.81 5.83
N TYR A 205 32.99 27.96 5.90
CA TYR A 205 33.10 26.77 5.05
C TYR A 205 31.96 25.78 5.29
N LYS A 206 31.65 25.48 6.57
CA LYS A 206 30.53 24.63 6.97
C LYS A 206 29.18 25.19 6.50
N GLU A 207 29.00 26.49 6.64
CA GLU A 207 27.83 27.20 6.12
C GLU A 207 27.70 27.00 4.61
N ASN A 208 28.75 27.26 3.82
CA ASN A 208 28.71 27.12 2.36
C ASN A 208 28.36 25.70 1.90
N ILE A 209 28.91 24.66 2.53
CA ILE A 209 28.55 23.26 2.22
C ILE A 209 27.05 23.05 2.46
N SER A 210 26.54 23.53 3.59
CA SER A 210 25.12 23.38 3.91
C SER A 210 24.21 24.09 2.88
N LEU A 211 24.64 25.24 2.34
CA LEU A 211 23.89 25.93 1.28
C LEU A 211 23.93 25.14 -0.03
N CYS A 212 25.07 24.56 -0.38
CA CYS A 212 25.20 23.70 -1.56
C CYS A 212 24.30 22.47 -1.48
N VAL A 213 24.27 21.82 -0.31
CA VAL A 213 23.39 20.68 -0.06
C VAL A 213 21.92 21.08 -0.20
N ALA A 214 21.52 22.27 0.29
CA ALA A 214 20.16 22.79 0.11
C ALA A 214 19.82 23.06 -1.36
N MET A 215 20.75 23.68 -2.09
CA MET A 215 20.57 24.00 -3.51
C MET A 215 20.44 22.72 -4.36
N LEU A 216 21.36 21.75 -4.19
CA LEU A 216 21.38 20.51 -4.97
C LEU A 216 20.19 19.61 -4.64
N SER A 217 19.85 19.44 -3.35
CA SER A 217 18.65 18.69 -2.96
C SER A 217 17.38 19.34 -3.50
N GLY A 218 17.31 20.68 -3.51
CA GLY A 218 16.23 21.44 -4.14
C GLY A 218 16.12 21.20 -5.65
N LEU A 219 17.24 21.19 -6.37
CA LEU A 219 17.28 20.88 -7.81
C LEU A 219 16.84 19.45 -8.12
N ILE A 220 17.27 18.47 -7.32
CA ILE A 220 16.86 17.07 -7.46
C ILE A 220 15.34 16.95 -7.25
N LEU A 221 14.80 17.58 -6.20
CA LEU A 221 13.36 17.62 -5.95
C LEU A 221 12.58 18.26 -7.10
N LEU A 222 13.07 19.39 -7.64
CA LEU A 222 12.46 20.03 -8.82
C LEU A 222 12.46 19.09 -10.03
N PHE A 223 13.59 18.43 -10.30
CA PHE A 223 13.70 17.48 -11.40
C PHE A 223 12.72 16.32 -11.24
N MET A 224 12.64 15.71 -10.05
CA MET A 224 11.67 14.66 -9.75
C MET A 224 10.22 15.15 -9.87
N GLY A 225 9.96 16.41 -9.50
CA GLY A 225 8.65 17.07 -9.62
C GLY A 225 8.22 17.27 -11.07
N PHE A 226 9.12 17.74 -11.93
CA PHE A 226 8.86 17.90 -13.36
C PHE A 226 8.63 16.56 -14.07
N LEU A 227 9.33 15.51 -13.65
CA LEU A 227 9.11 14.14 -14.11
C LEU A 227 7.84 13.49 -13.53
N ARG A 228 7.10 14.19 -12.66
CA ARG A 228 5.90 13.67 -11.97
C ARG A 228 6.15 12.37 -11.21
N LEU A 229 7.31 12.26 -10.57
CA LEU A 229 7.68 11.10 -9.74
C LEU A 229 6.95 11.07 -8.39
N GLY A 230 5.86 11.82 -8.22
CA GLY A 230 5.02 11.79 -7.02
C GLY A 230 4.40 10.42 -6.73
N PHE A 231 4.31 9.54 -7.73
CA PHE A 231 3.84 8.16 -7.57
C PHE A 231 4.71 7.34 -6.61
N ILE A 232 5.99 7.70 -6.42
CA ILE A 232 6.90 7.01 -5.50
C ILE A 232 6.33 6.98 -4.08
N THR A 233 5.53 7.98 -3.70
CA THR A 233 4.90 8.05 -2.38
C THR A 233 3.88 6.95 -2.13
N ALA A 234 3.33 6.31 -3.17
CA ALA A 234 2.43 5.18 -3.03
C ALA A 234 3.11 3.97 -2.38
N TYR A 235 4.44 3.86 -2.49
CA TYR A 235 5.22 2.77 -1.93
C TYR A 235 5.69 3.01 -0.49
N LEU A 236 5.49 4.22 0.05
CA LEU A 236 5.85 4.57 1.41
C LEU A 236 4.65 4.30 2.34
N SER A 237 4.65 3.13 2.98
CA SER A 237 3.55 2.70 3.85
C SER A 237 3.53 3.47 5.20
N GLU A 238 2.37 3.54 5.84
CA GLU A 238 2.24 4.13 7.19
C GLU A 238 3.17 3.42 8.21
N SER A 239 3.32 2.11 8.08
CA SER A 239 4.23 1.29 8.91
C SER A 239 5.70 1.66 8.71
N PHE A 240 6.12 1.90 7.46
CA PHE A 240 7.45 2.41 7.15
C PHE A 240 7.68 3.78 7.80
N PHE A 241 6.75 4.73 7.61
CA PHE A 241 6.90 6.08 8.15
C PHE A 241 7.01 6.10 9.67
N ASN A 242 6.13 5.40 10.38
CA ASN A 242 6.15 5.34 11.84
C ASN A 242 7.46 4.75 12.36
N ALA A 243 7.97 3.68 11.73
CA ALA A 243 9.27 3.09 12.10
C ALA A 243 10.42 4.06 11.84
N PHE A 244 10.41 4.73 10.69
CA PHE A 244 11.43 5.68 10.27
C PHE A 244 11.51 6.90 11.22
N THR A 245 10.37 7.54 11.51
CA THR A 245 10.33 8.71 12.39
C THR A 245 10.67 8.37 13.84
N SER A 246 10.23 7.20 14.32
CA SER A 246 10.61 6.70 15.65
C SER A 246 12.12 6.39 15.74
N GLY A 247 12.70 5.74 14.72
CA GLY A 247 14.15 5.50 14.67
C GLY A 247 14.96 6.79 14.61
N ALA A 248 14.51 7.77 13.81
CA ALA A 248 15.14 9.09 13.74
C ALA A 248 15.04 9.83 15.09
N ALA A 249 13.95 9.66 15.84
CA ALA A 249 13.82 10.22 17.19
C ALA A 249 14.89 9.70 18.16
N VAL A 250 15.32 8.44 18.03
CA VAL A 250 16.43 7.87 18.82
C VAL A 250 17.74 8.59 18.50
N HIS A 251 18.03 8.83 17.22
CA HIS A 251 19.21 9.60 16.79
C HIS A 251 19.16 11.04 17.30
N ILE A 252 18.00 11.70 17.19
CA ILE A 252 17.83 13.07 17.69
C ILE A 252 18.07 13.11 19.20
N ALA A 253 17.43 12.24 19.98
CA ALA A 253 17.63 12.20 21.44
C ALA A 253 19.11 11.96 21.81
N THR A 254 19.78 11.05 21.10
CA THR A 254 21.20 10.75 21.33
C THR A 254 22.09 11.96 21.01
N SER A 255 21.82 12.68 19.92
CA SER A 255 22.57 13.89 19.53
C SER A 255 22.42 15.06 20.51
N GLN A 256 21.31 15.12 21.26
CA GLN A 256 21.07 16.17 22.25
C GLN A 256 21.71 15.88 23.61
N LEU A 257 22.07 14.62 23.88
CA LEU A 257 22.59 14.20 25.19
C LEU A 257 23.88 14.94 25.60
N PRO A 258 24.87 15.18 24.71
CA PRO A 258 26.05 15.98 25.04
C PRO A 258 25.70 17.41 25.47
N ALA A 259 24.75 18.06 24.78
CA ALA A 259 24.32 19.42 25.09
C ALA A 259 23.50 19.51 26.40
N LEU A 260 22.76 18.45 26.76
CA LEU A 260 22.08 18.36 28.06
C LEU A 260 23.06 18.18 29.22
N LEU A 261 24.14 17.44 29.00
CA LEU A 261 25.16 17.14 30.01
C LEU A 261 26.26 18.22 30.10
N GLY A 262 26.41 19.06 29.08
CA GLY A 262 27.46 20.07 29.00
C GLY A 262 28.84 19.48 28.71
N ILE A 263 28.91 18.35 28.01
CA ILE A 263 30.16 17.66 27.66
C ILE A 263 30.46 17.83 26.17
N ASN A 264 31.75 17.94 25.82
CA ASN A 264 32.19 17.95 24.43
C ASN A 264 32.46 16.51 23.99
N VAL A 265 31.81 16.09 22.90
CA VAL A 265 31.84 14.71 22.39
C VAL A 265 32.15 14.77 20.91
N LYS A 266 33.11 13.94 20.48
CA LYS A 266 33.41 13.78 19.05
C LYS A 266 32.19 13.22 18.33
N ARG A 267 31.82 13.84 17.21
CA ARG A 267 30.72 13.35 16.37
C ARG A 267 31.22 12.21 15.51
N PHE A 268 30.51 11.08 15.52
CA PHE A 268 30.81 9.93 14.67
C PHE A 268 29.81 9.86 13.51
N GLY A 269 30.30 9.54 12.31
CA GLY A 269 29.49 9.24 11.14
C GLY A 269 29.44 7.75 10.82
N GLY A 270 28.42 7.32 10.07
CA GLY A 270 28.32 5.97 9.52
C GLY A 270 27.58 4.95 10.40
N ALA A 271 27.67 3.69 10.00
CA ALA A 271 26.98 2.59 10.67
C ALA A 271 27.45 2.43 12.12
N PHE A 272 26.51 2.11 13.01
CA PHE A 272 26.71 1.96 14.44
C PHE A 272 27.19 3.22 15.18
N LYS A 273 27.08 4.43 14.58
CA LYS A 273 27.46 5.69 15.23
C LYS A 273 26.84 5.91 16.60
N ILE A 274 25.61 5.43 16.83
CA ILE A 274 24.93 5.52 18.13
C ILE A 274 25.77 4.83 19.21
N ILE A 275 26.30 3.64 18.93
CA ILE A 275 27.07 2.85 19.91
C ILE A 275 28.35 3.59 20.27
N TYR A 276 29.10 4.07 19.27
CA TYR A 276 30.32 4.85 19.50
C TYR A 276 30.06 6.16 20.24
N THR A 277 28.95 6.84 19.91
CA THR A 277 28.55 8.07 20.62
C THR A 277 28.26 7.80 22.10
N TYR A 278 27.54 6.73 22.43
CA TYR A 278 27.31 6.36 23.83
C TYR A 278 28.59 5.96 24.55
N GLN A 279 29.51 5.23 23.90
CA GLN A 279 30.81 4.89 24.48
C GLN A 279 31.61 6.15 24.85
N GLU A 280 31.68 7.14 23.96
CA GLU A 280 32.36 8.41 24.21
C GLU A 280 31.68 9.24 25.30
N ILE A 281 30.34 9.27 25.33
CA ILE A 281 29.57 9.94 26.39
C ILE A 281 29.87 9.32 27.76
N PHE A 282 29.92 7.98 27.86
CA PHE A 282 30.25 7.31 29.12
C PHE A 282 31.71 7.49 29.52
N SER A 283 32.63 7.60 28.56
CA SER A 283 34.05 7.89 28.82
C SER A 283 34.26 9.31 29.37
N ASN A 284 33.53 10.30 28.84
CA ASN A 284 33.69 11.71 29.22
C ASN A 284 32.71 12.17 30.32
N ILE A 285 32.01 11.24 30.98
CA ILE A 285 31.00 11.58 32.00
C ILE A 285 31.60 12.29 33.24
N THR A 286 32.90 12.14 33.47
CA THR A 286 33.61 12.79 34.58
C THR A 286 33.88 14.27 34.36
N SER A 287 33.83 14.78 33.12
CA SER A 287 34.05 16.20 32.81
C SER A 287 32.77 17.04 32.87
N LEU A 288 31.80 16.63 33.69
CA LEU A 288 30.47 17.22 33.78
C LEU A 288 30.50 18.58 34.52
N SER A 289 30.01 19.64 33.88
CA SER A 289 29.63 20.88 34.57
C SER A 289 28.26 20.68 35.20
N TRP A 290 28.17 20.56 36.53
CA TRP A 290 26.92 20.23 37.25
C TRP A 290 25.77 21.22 37.00
N GLN A 291 26.12 22.48 36.69
CA GLN A 291 25.19 23.55 36.36
C GLN A 291 24.38 23.22 35.09
N THR A 292 24.99 22.60 34.09
CA THR A 292 24.37 22.37 32.78
C THR A 292 23.24 21.31 32.84
N PRO A 293 23.44 20.11 33.42
CA PRO A 293 22.38 19.14 33.66
C PRO A 293 21.27 19.68 34.56
N LEU A 294 21.60 20.51 35.55
CA LEU A 294 20.59 21.10 36.44
C LEU A 294 19.65 22.02 35.65
N VAL A 295 20.18 22.92 34.81
CA VAL A 295 19.38 23.77 33.92
C VAL A 295 18.54 22.94 32.96
N ALA A 296 19.12 21.88 32.37
CA ALA A 296 18.40 20.96 31.50
C ALA A 296 17.24 20.26 32.22
N LEU A 297 17.49 19.69 33.41
CA LEU A 297 16.49 18.96 34.19
C LEU A 297 15.33 19.87 34.60
N VAL A 298 15.63 21.06 35.09
CA VAL A 298 14.61 22.07 35.46
C VAL A 298 13.80 22.47 34.23
N SER A 299 14.44 22.71 33.08
CA SER A 299 13.77 23.03 31.83
C SER A 299 12.85 21.90 31.37
N ILE A 300 13.29 20.64 31.41
CA ILE A 300 12.48 19.47 31.08
C ILE A 300 11.28 19.35 32.04
N ALA A 301 11.50 19.52 33.34
CA ALA A 301 10.45 19.44 34.35
C ALA A 301 9.36 20.50 34.12
N ILE A 302 9.75 21.76 33.84
CA ILE A 302 8.81 22.84 33.54
C ILE A 302 8.04 22.53 32.24
N LEU A 303 8.73 22.10 31.17
CA LEU A 303 8.11 21.78 29.89
C LEU A 303 7.07 20.66 30.04
N LEU A 304 7.43 19.55 30.70
CA LEU A 304 6.52 18.43 30.90
C LEU A 304 5.36 18.81 31.82
N PHE A 305 5.62 19.55 32.91
CA PHE A 305 4.59 19.98 33.85
C PHE A 305 3.53 20.84 33.16
N PHE A 306 3.93 21.87 32.42
CA PHE A 306 2.99 22.74 31.73
C PHE A 306 2.26 22.02 30.58
N LYS A 307 2.95 21.18 29.83
CA LYS A 307 2.35 20.49 28.68
C LYS A 307 1.37 19.40 29.09
N GLU A 308 1.67 18.62 30.14
CA GLU A 308 0.84 17.49 30.56
C GLU A 308 -0.21 17.86 31.59
N PHE A 309 0.08 18.76 32.54
CA PHE A 309 -0.88 19.09 33.60
C PHE A 309 -1.69 20.34 33.28
N ILE A 310 -1.05 21.41 32.78
CA ILE A 310 -1.74 22.70 32.56
C ILE A 310 -2.50 22.68 31.24
N ASN A 311 -1.80 22.42 30.12
CA ASN A 311 -2.41 22.48 28.79
C ASN A 311 -3.55 21.46 28.63
N GLU A 312 -3.41 20.22 29.13
CA GLU A 312 -4.50 19.24 29.07
C GLU A 312 -5.67 19.61 30.00
N LYS A 313 -5.42 20.07 31.22
CA LYS A 313 -6.49 20.44 32.17
C LYS A 313 -7.27 21.69 31.74
N PHE A 314 -6.60 22.65 31.11
CA PHE A 314 -7.19 23.91 30.66
C PHE A 314 -7.54 23.94 29.17
N LYS A 315 -7.43 22.81 28.46
CA LYS A 315 -7.75 22.67 27.04
C LYS A 315 -9.15 23.18 26.66
N HIS A 316 -10.12 23.02 27.56
CA HIS A 316 -11.49 23.49 27.34
C HIS A 316 -11.69 24.99 27.57
N LYS A 317 -10.75 25.66 28.26
CA LYS A 317 -10.85 27.09 28.62
C LYS A 317 -9.93 27.98 27.80
N LEU A 318 -8.84 27.44 27.27
CA LEU A 318 -7.87 28.18 26.46
C LEU A 318 -8.03 27.82 24.97
N PRO A 319 -8.43 28.77 24.11
CA PRO A 319 -8.56 28.53 22.67
C PRO A 319 -7.21 28.36 21.97
N ILE A 320 -6.11 28.80 22.60
CA ILE A 320 -4.74 28.69 22.09
C ILE A 320 -3.91 27.91 23.13
N PRO A 321 -3.16 26.86 22.73
CA PRO A 321 -2.21 26.21 23.62
C PRO A 321 -1.16 27.21 24.08
N ILE A 322 -0.82 27.19 25.38
CA ILE A 322 0.22 28.07 25.92
C ILE A 322 1.55 27.69 25.27
N PRO A 323 2.31 28.63 24.67
CA PRO A 323 3.61 28.37 24.07
C PRO A 323 4.68 28.22 25.17
N VAL A 324 4.69 27.06 25.81
CA VAL A 324 5.58 26.76 26.95
C VAL A 324 7.06 26.84 26.53
N GLU A 325 7.37 26.48 25.28
CA GLU A 325 8.72 26.54 24.73
C GLU A 325 9.29 27.97 24.78
N LEU A 326 8.49 28.98 24.43
CA LEU A 326 8.90 30.38 24.52
C LEU A 326 9.06 30.85 25.97
N LEU A 327 8.14 30.45 26.85
CA LEU A 327 8.24 30.79 28.28
C LEU A 327 9.54 30.25 28.89
N VAL A 328 9.93 29.02 28.53
CA VAL A 328 11.19 28.42 28.99
C VAL A 328 12.40 29.17 28.43
N VAL A 329 12.38 29.58 27.16
CA VAL A 329 13.46 30.44 26.60
C VAL A 329 13.57 31.75 27.38
N ILE A 330 12.47 32.46 27.59
CA ILE A 330 12.47 33.75 28.31
C ILE A 330 13.00 33.59 29.73
N LEU A 331 12.50 32.59 30.47
CA LEU A 331 12.95 32.32 31.84
C LEU A 331 14.42 31.89 31.89
N ALA A 332 14.84 31.00 31.00
CA ALA A 332 16.23 30.53 30.94
C ALA A 332 17.19 31.67 30.61
N THR A 333 16.84 32.54 29.65
CA THR A 333 17.61 33.75 29.32
C THR A 333 17.68 34.70 30.52
N ALA A 334 16.56 34.99 31.18
CA ALA A 334 16.51 35.93 32.31
C ALA A 334 17.34 35.44 33.51
N ILE A 335 17.26 34.13 33.81
CA ILE A 335 18.06 33.51 34.88
C ILE A 335 19.54 33.48 34.51
N SER A 336 19.86 33.11 33.26
CA SER A 336 21.24 33.06 32.77
C SER A 336 21.92 34.42 32.84
N TYR A 337 21.23 35.48 32.40
CA TYR A 337 21.70 36.86 32.50
C TYR A 337 21.82 37.33 33.95
N GLY A 338 20.80 37.08 34.78
CA GLY A 338 20.76 37.57 36.16
C GLY A 338 21.78 36.90 37.10
N ALA A 339 22.16 35.65 36.83
CA ALA A 339 23.13 34.90 37.63
C ALA A 339 24.50 34.73 36.94
N ASN A 340 24.74 35.41 35.80
CA ASN A 340 25.97 35.36 35.01
C ASN A 340 26.45 33.93 34.69
N LEU A 341 25.54 33.06 34.26
CA LEU A 341 25.85 31.65 33.95
C LEU A 341 26.67 31.47 32.67
N ALA A 342 26.92 32.54 31.91
CA ALA A 342 27.63 32.49 30.64
C ALA A 342 29.09 32.01 30.78
N GLU A 343 29.70 32.17 31.96
CA GLU A 343 31.08 31.72 32.23
C GLU A 343 31.19 30.21 32.51
N GLU A 344 30.11 29.58 32.98
CA GLU A 344 30.11 28.19 33.45
C GLU A 344 29.30 27.22 32.55
N VAL A 345 28.42 27.77 31.72
CA VAL A 345 27.50 27.02 30.85
C VAL A 345 27.62 27.52 29.41
N ALA A 346 27.63 26.60 28.44
CA ALA A 346 27.68 26.97 27.04
C ALA A 346 26.41 27.73 26.61
N VAL A 347 26.58 28.99 26.19
CA VAL A 347 25.52 29.88 25.70
C VAL A 347 25.53 30.00 24.17
N VAL A 348 24.42 30.48 23.59
CA VAL A 348 24.24 30.59 22.14
C VAL A 348 25.23 31.57 21.49
N GLY A 349 25.54 32.68 22.16
CA GLY A 349 26.46 33.71 21.65
C GLY A 349 25.79 34.76 20.77
N GLU A 350 26.58 35.67 20.21
CA GLU A 350 26.09 36.79 19.42
C GLU A 350 25.39 36.33 18.12
N ILE A 351 24.23 36.92 17.83
CA ILE A 351 23.46 36.67 16.61
C ILE A 351 23.33 38.00 15.83
N PRO A 352 23.75 38.06 14.56
CA PRO A 352 23.64 39.28 13.77
C PRO A 352 22.17 39.65 13.57
N GLY A 353 21.82 40.88 13.96
CA GLY A 353 20.47 41.44 13.81
C GLY A 353 20.11 41.88 12.39
N THR A 354 20.80 41.36 11.37
CA THR A 354 20.66 41.79 9.97
C THR A 354 20.15 40.66 9.08
N ILE A 355 19.36 41.02 8.07
CA ILE A 355 18.96 40.10 7.01
C ILE A 355 20.19 39.82 6.12
N PRO A 356 20.52 38.56 5.83
CA PRO A 356 21.70 38.25 5.05
C PRO A 356 21.54 38.69 3.58
N PRO A 357 22.60 39.23 2.96
CA PRO A 357 22.59 39.46 1.52
C PRO A 357 22.49 38.11 0.78
N PRO A 358 21.88 38.06 -0.42
CA PRO A 358 21.87 36.86 -1.23
C PRO A 358 23.30 36.44 -1.62
N VAL A 359 23.64 35.17 -1.40
CA VAL A 359 24.94 34.58 -1.73
C VAL A 359 24.74 33.41 -2.68
N ILE A 360 25.60 33.28 -3.69
CA ILE A 360 25.62 32.12 -4.57
C ILE A 360 26.48 31.03 -3.88
N PRO A 361 25.93 29.84 -3.58
CA PRO A 361 26.71 28.76 -2.98
C PRO A 361 27.83 28.32 -3.92
N ASP A 362 29.05 28.18 -3.38
CA ASP A 362 30.18 27.71 -4.19
C ASP A 362 30.11 26.19 -4.38
N LEU A 363 29.95 25.77 -5.65
CA LEU A 363 29.75 24.37 -6.04
C LEU A 363 31.06 23.57 -6.14
N THR A 364 32.20 24.12 -5.72
CA THR A 364 33.46 23.38 -5.69
C THR A 364 33.34 22.18 -4.74
N GLY A 365 33.66 20.97 -5.22
CA GLY A 365 33.59 19.74 -4.42
C GLY A 365 32.22 19.04 -4.36
N PHE A 366 31.22 19.48 -5.14
CA PHE A 366 29.87 18.88 -5.08
C PHE A 366 29.80 17.37 -5.37
N GLN A 367 30.80 16.83 -6.05
CA GLN A 367 30.85 15.40 -6.42
C GLN A 367 30.94 14.51 -5.18
N ASP A 368 31.58 14.97 -4.10
CA ASP A 368 31.84 14.18 -2.89
C ASP A 368 30.61 14.00 -2.00
N TYR A 369 29.57 14.79 -2.22
CA TYR A 369 28.32 14.76 -1.45
C TYR A 369 27.06 14.73 -2.31
N PHE A 370 27.19 14.51 -3.64
CA PHE A 370 26.05 14.43 -4.55
C PHE A 370 25.09 13.29 -4.18
N VAL A 371 25.63 12.12 -3.78
CA VAL A 371 24.83 10.97 -3.36
C VAL A 371 24.06 11.30 -2.07
N ASP A 372 24.69 11.96 -1.10
CA ASP A 372 24.00 12.39 0.12
C ASP A 372 22.90 13.41 -0.21
N CYS A 373 23.11 14.33 -1.16
CA CYS A 373 22.06 15.24 -1.63
C CYS A 373 20.85 14.52 -2.24
N PHE A 374 21.08 13.44 -2.99
CA PHE A 374 19.99 12.62 -3.54
C PHE A 374 19.19 11.92 -2.45
N VAL A 375 19.86 11.31 -1.48
CA VAL A 375 19.20 10.69 -0.32
C VAL A 375 18.45 11.73 0.50
N LEU A 376 19.05 12.90 0.72
CA LEU A 376 18.43 14.00 1.45
C LEU A 376 17.20 14.55 0.72
N ALA A 377 17.21 14.62 -0.61
CA ALA A 377 16.04 15.01 -1.41
C ALA A 377 14.88 14.02 -1.20
N ILE A 378 15.12 12.72 -1.32
CA ILE A 378 14.09 11.70 -1.05
C ILE A 378 13.57 11.83 0.39
N LEU A 379 14.46 12.08 1.35
CA LEU A 379 14.10 12.24 2.75
C LEU A 379 13.24 13.49 3.01
N ILE A 380 13.61 14.64 2.43
CA ILE A 380 12.81 15.89 2.50
C ILE A 380 11.42 15.63 1.93
N PHE A 381 11.34 14.99 0.76
CA PHE A 381 10.08 14.66 0.12
C PHE A 381 9.23 13.73 0.98
N ALA A 382 9.78 12.59 1.38
CA ALA A 382 9.10 11.55 2.15
C ALA A 382 8.55 12.09 3.49
N ASN A 383 9.37 12.83 4.23
CA ASN A 383 8.95 13.40 5.52
C ASN A 383 7.85 14.46 5.35
N THR A 384 7.98 15.33 4.35
CA THR A 384 7.06 16.45 4.13
C THR A 384 5.71 15.97 3.58
N ILE A 385 5.70 15.08 2.59
CA ILE A 385 4.47 14.54 2.00
C ILE A 385 3.69 13.66 2.97
N ALA A 386 4.36 12.91 3.85
CA ALA A 386 3.69 12.10 4.87
C ALA A 386 2.85 12.97 5.80
N MET A 387 3.44 14.06 6.33
CA MET A 387 2.71 14.99 7.19
C MET A 387 1.58 15.70 6.42
N ALA A 388 1.83 16.07 5.17
CA ALA A 388 0.82 16.67 4.31
C ALA A 388 -0.39 15.72 4.13
N LYS A 389 -0.16 14.45 3.80
CA LYS A 389 -1.19 13.41 3.65
C LYS A 389 -1.95 13.14 4.96
N ILE A 390 -1.27 13.12 6.10
CA ILE A 390 -1.92 12.98 7.42
C ILE A 390 -2.88 14.15 7.66
N CYS A 391 -2.45 15.39 7.39
CA CYS A 391 -3.29 16.58 7.52
C CYS A 391 -4.46 16.58 6.53
N ALA A 392 -4.23 16.18 5.28
CA ALA A 392 -5.25 16.02 4.24
C ALA A 392 -6.33 15.04 4.64
N LYS A 393 -5.94 13.85 5.11
CA LYS A 393 -6.86 12.82 5.60
C LYS A 393 -7.67 13.28 6.81
N LYS A 394 -7.06 14.03 7.73
CA LYS A 394 -7.74 14.54 8.93
C LYS A 394 -8.78 15.61 8.61
N HIS A 395 -8.55 16.42 7.58
CA HIS A 395 -9.39 17.57 7.20
C HIS A 395 -10.15 17.36 5.87
N ASN A 396 -10.14 16.14 5.34
CA ASN A 396 -10.84 15.73 4.12
C ASN A 396 -10.58 16.64 2.89
N TYR A 397 -9.31 16.90 2.57
CA TYR A 397 -8.90 17.52 1.31
C TYR A 397 -7.85 16.67 0.60
N GLU A 398 -7.70 16.85 -0.71
CA GLU A 398 -6.73 16.12 -1.52
C GLU A 398 -5.46 16.96 -1.75
N ILE A 399 -4.34 16.26 -1.93
CA ILE A 399 -3.03 16.85 -2.19
C ILE A 399 -2.49 16.28 -3.49
N ASP A 400 -1.90 17.15 -4.31
CA ASP A 400 -1.16 16.73 -5.51
C ASP A 400 0.30 16.47 -5.14
N ASP A 401 0.68 15.19 -5.08
CA ASP A 401 2.02 14.74 -4.70
C ASP A 401 3.12 15.30 -5.62
N SER A 402 2.84 15.48 -6.92
CA SER A 402 3.83 16.00 -7.87
C SER A 402 4.01 17.50 -7.72
N GLN A 403 2.94 18.24 -7.44
CA GLN A 403 3.02 19.68 -7.16
C GLN A 403 3.72 19.95 -5.84
N GLU A 404 3.48 19.14 -4.80
CA GLU A 404 4.20 19.24 -3.53
C GLU A 404 5.71 19.03 -3.71
N LEU A 405 6.10 18.07 -4.57
CA LEU A 405 7.51 17.82 -4.90
C LEU A 405 8.18 19.05 -5.53
N ILE A 406 7.49 19.74 -6.43
CA ILE A 406 7.96 21.02 -7.00
C ILE A 406 8.02 22.10 -5.92
N ALA A 407 7.02 22.18 -5.04
CA ALA A 407 6.99 23.16 -3.97
C ALA A 407 8.18 23.00 -3.02
N TYR A 408 8.50 21.78 -2.60
CA TYR A 408 9.64 21.50 -1.72
C TYR A 408 10.97 21.78 -2.42
N GLY A 409 11.05 21.45 -3.71
CA GLY A 409 12.21 21.77 -4.54
C GLY A 409 12.45 23.28 -4.64
N MET A 410 11.40 24.06 -4.93
CA MET A 410 11.48 25.52 -4.94
C MET A 410 11.85 26.10 -3.57
N CYS A 411 11.28 25.56 -2.48
CA CYS A 411 11.58 26.01 -1.12
C CYS A 411 13.07 25.85 -0.81
N ASN A 412 13.68 24.71 -1.14
CA ASN A 412 15.09 24.43 -0.85
C ASN A 412 16.05 25.10 -1.84
N PHE A 413 15.70 25.10 -3.13
CA PHE A 413 16.52 25.76 -4.16
C PHE A 413 16.60 27.27 -3.93
N ALA A 414 15.46 27.96 -3.80
CA ALA A 414 15.47 29.42 -3.70
C ALA A 414 15.94 29.92 -2.32
N SER A 415 15.72 29.16 -1.24
CA SER A 415 16.21 29.55 0.09
C SER A 415 17.72 29.36 0.27
N SER A 416 18.36 28.48 -0.51
CA SER A 416 19.82 28.29 -0.46
C SER A 416 20.60 29.58 -0.72
N PHE A 417 20.10 30.45 -1.61
CA PHE A 417 20.69 31.76 -1.88
C PHE A 417 20.59 32.75 -0.72
N LEU A 418 19.76 32.46 0.29
CA LEU A 418 19.46 33.33 1.43
C LEU A 418 20.02 32.72 2.73
N LYS A 419 21.17 32.04 2.62
CA LYS A 419 21.88 31.37 3.72
C LYS A 419 21.04 30.34 4.50
N CYS A 420 20.10 29.68 3.84
CA CYS A 420 19.30 28.63 4.46
C CYS A 420 19.91 27.25 4.22
N PHE A 421 19.87 26.41 5.24
CA PHE A 421 20.16 24.99 5.11
C PHE A 421 18.90 24.22 4.65
N PRO A 422 19.02 22.93 4.28
CA PRO A 422 17.90 22.15 3.78
C PRO A 422 16.71 22.15 4.77
N SER A 423 15.55 22.51 4.26
CA SER A 423 14.29 22.69 4.98
C SER A 423 13.30 21.57 4.66
N ALA A 424 12.47 21.23 5.64
CA ALA A 424 11.38 20.26 5.52
C ALA A 424 10.28 20.55 6.54
N VAL A 425 9.23 19.73 6.56
CA VAL A 425 8.18 19.84 7.57
C VAL A 425 8.72 19.57 8.98
N ALA A 426 8.17 20.28 9.97
CA ALA A 426 8.20 19.84 11.36
C ALA A 426 6.84 19.26 11.76
N PRO A 427 6.74 17.93 11.98
CA PRO A 427 5.48 17.29 12.33
C PRO A 427 4.77 17.89 13.56
N PRO A 428 5.46 18.25 14.67
CA PRO A 428 4.80 18.85 15.82
C PRO A 428 4.13 20.21 15.51
N ARG A 429 4.78 21.07 14.71
CA ARG A 429 4.23 22.37 14.31
C ARG A 429 3.01 22.21 13.41
N SER A 430 3.10 21.33 12.41
CA SER A 430 1.99 21.04 11.50
C SER A 430 0.77 20.44 12.21
N MET A 431 0.98 19.60 13.23
CA MET A 431 -0.13 19.07 14.03
C MET A 431 -0.82 20.15 14.87
N ILE A 432 -0.06 21.11 15.41
CA ILE A 432 -0.61 22.26 16.13
C ILE A 432 -1.42 23.15 15.18
N ALA A 433 -0.90 23.44 13.98
CA ALA A 433 -1.63 24.13 12.92
C ALA A 433 -2.96 23.42 12.58
N SER A 434 -2.90 22.10 12.40
CA SER A 434 -4.08 21.26 12.17
C SER A 434 -5.10 21.32 13.31
N ASN A 435 -4.65 21.37 14.57
CA ASN A 435 -5.54 21.45 15.73
C ASN A 435 -6.16 22.85 15.93
N MET A 436 -5.48 23.91 15.48
CA MET A 436 -6.01 25.28 15.50
C MET A 436 -7.01 25.58 14.39
N GLY A 437 -7.20 24.63 13.46
CA GLY A 437 -8.15 24.79 12.36
C GLY A 437 -7.69 25.80 11.31
N THR A 438 -6.37 25.91 11.08
CA THR A 438 -5.81 26.70 9.97
C THR A 438 -6.48 26.31 8.65
N LYS A 439 -6.97 27.29 7.89
CA LYS A 439 -7.74 27.00 6.66
C LYS A 439 -6.92 27.17 5.40
N SER A 440 -5.85 27.96 5.43
CA SER A 440 -5.04 28.24 4.24
C SER A 440 -3.53 28.28 4.50
N THR A 441 -2.75 28.21 3.43
CA THR A 441 -1.29 28.40 3.48
C THR A 441 -0.89 29.83 3.86
N LEU A 442 -1.81 30.80 3.83
CA LEU A 442 -1.54 32.21 4.15
C LEU A 442 -1.14 32.42 5.62
N ALA A 443 -1.45 31.47 6.51
CA ALA A 443 -0.93 31.47 7.87
C ALA A 443 0.60 31.60 7.92
N GLY A 444 1.31 31.08 6.91
CA GLY A 444 2.77 31.20 6.77
C GLY A 444 3.26 32.65 6.57
N ILE A 445 2.43 33.56 6.05
CA ILE A 445 2.79 34.98 5.93
C ILE A 445 2.94 35.60 7.33
N PHE A 446 2.00 35.32 8.23
CA PHE A 446 2.08 35.82 9.61
C PHE A 446 3.26 35.23 10.37
N VAL A 447 3.59 33.96 10.14
CA VAL A 447 4.83 33.33 10.65
C VAL A 447 6.06 34.11 10.15
N THR A 448 6.14 34.36 8.85
CA THR A 448 7.29 35.03 8.22
C THR A 448 7.46 36.46 8.76
N ILE A 449 6.37 37.22 8.88
CA ILE A 449 6.38 38.57 9.44
C ILE A 449 6.87 38.56 10.89
N LEU A 450 6.36 37.63 11.72
CA LEU A 450 6.79 37.52 13.11
C LEU A 450 8.29 37.16 13.21
N MET A 451 8.76 36.20 12.40
CA MET A 451 10.16 35.78 12.40
C MET A 451 11.11 36.88 11.90
N LEU A 452 10.72 37.67 10.91
CA LEU A 452 11.50 38.84 10.48
C LEU A 452 11.62 39.88 11.61
N LEU A 453 10.53 40.14 12.35
CA LEU A 453 10.56 41.01 13.52
C LEU A 453 11.51 40.47 14.59
N VAL A 454 11.48 39.16 14.87
CA VAL A 454 12.37 38.52 15.84
C VAL A 454 13.84 38.70 15.46
N ILE A 455 14.20 38.46 14.19
CA ILE A 455 15.58 38.59 13.70
C ILE A 455 16.07 40.04 13.83
N MET A 456 15.24 41.01 13.47
CA MET A 456 15.64 42.43 13.50
C MET A 456 15.66 43.05 14.90
N ALA A 457 14.77 42.63 15.81
CA ALA A 457 14.56 43.31 17.09
C ALA A 457 15.01 42.52 18.33
N MET A 458 15.04 41.19 18.28
CA MET A 458 15.25 40.33 19.47
C MET A 458 16.53 39.49 19.42
N SER A 459 17.38 39.62 18.39
CA SER A 459 18.59 38.80 18.25
C SER A 459 19.54 38.93 19.45
N VAL A 460 19.70 40.14 19.99
CA VAL A 460 20.54 40.43 21.17
C VAL A 460 20.02 39.74 22.43
N LEU A 461 18.71 39.52 22.55
CA LEU A 461 18.12 38.89 23.74
C LEU A 461 18.47 37.40 23.85
N PHE A 462 18.92 36.76 22.77
CA PHE A 462 19.23 35.33 22.76
C PHE A 462 20.69 35.02 23.08
N GLU A 463 21.57 36.02 23.18
CA GLU A 463 22.99 35.83 23.44
C GLU A 463 23.27 35.02 24.74
N PRO A 464 22.70 35.36 25.91
CA PRO A 464 22.96 34.61 27.15
C PRO A 464 22.16 33.31 27.27
N LEU A 465 21.43 32.88 26.23
CA LEU A 465 20.56 31.70 26.29
C LEU A 465 21.40 30.41 26.43
N PRO A 466 21.18 29.57 27.47
CA PRO A 466 21.91 28.31 27.61
C PRO A 466 21.56 27.30 26.53
N LYS A 467 22.57 26.67 25.88
CA LYS A 467 22.38 25.60 24.88
C LYS A 467 21.62 24.38 25.46
N ALA A 468 21.77 24.12 26.76
CA ALA A 468 21.07 23.03 27.45
C ALA A 468 19.54 23.19 27.48
N ALA A 469 19.03 24.42 27.57
CA ALA A 469 17.59 24.68 27.52
C ALA A 469 17.01 24.38 26.13
N LEU A 470 17.77 24.70 25.06
CA LEU A 470 17.41 24.36 23.69
C LEU A 470 17.38 22.84 23.46
N ALA A 471 18.38 22.11 23.97
CA ALA A 471 18.43 20.65 23.92
C ALA A 471 17.23 20.02 24.66
N ALA A 472 16.85 20.56 25.82
CA ALA A 472 15.67 20.13 26.58
C ALA A 472 14.37 20.29 25.78
N ILE A 473 14.21 21.42 25.06
CA ILE A 473 13.05 21.66 24.18
C ILE A 473 12.97 20.60 23.09
N ILE A 474 14.10 20.26 22.44
CA ILE A 474 14.14 19.21 21.42
C ILE A 474 13.73 17.86 22.02
N VAL A 475 14.31 17.45 23.14
CA VAL A 475 14.02 16.14 23.75
C VAL A 475 12.54 16.00 24.15
N VAL A 476 11.94 17.04 24.74
CA VAL A 476 10.51 17.00 25.08
C VAL A 476 9.62 16.97 23.84
N ALA A 477 10.03 17.60 22.73
CA ALA A 477 9.30 17.55 21.46
C ALA A 477 9.27 16.13 20.86
N LEU A 478 10.26 15.28 21.15
CA LEU A 478 10.34 13.90 20.64
C LEU A 478 9.35 12.93 21.29
N LYS A 479 8.71 13.29 22.42
CA LYS A 479 7.76 12.42 23.14
C LYS A 479 6.72 11.77 22.20
N GLY A 480 6.16 12.56 21.27
CA GLY A 480 5.16 12.06 20.32
C GLY A 480 5.70 10.99 19.36
N LEU A 481 6.97 11.09 18.97
CA LEU A 481 7.64 10.15 18.07
C LEU A 481 8.05 8.86 18.79
N PHE A 482 8.40 8.94 20.08
CA PHE A 482 8.66 7.76 20.91
C PHE A 482 7.40 6.96 21.21
N ILE A 483 6.25 7.63 21.40
CA ILE A 483 4.97 6.93 21.60
C ILE A 483 4.62 6.05 20.39
N GLN A 484 4.96 6.46 19.18
CA GLN A 484 4.74 5.67 17.95
C GLN A 484 5.50 4.34 17.95
N MET A 485 6.57 4.18 18.73
CA MET A 485 7.29 2.89 18.84
C MET A 485 6.41 1.79 19.44
N ALA A 486 5.39 2.15 20.22
CA ALA A 486 4.45 1.20 20.81
C ALA A 486 3.46 0.60 19.79
N ASP A 487 3.38 1.15 18.56
CA ASP A 487 2.49 0.65 17.50
C ASP A 487 2.92 -0.70 16.92
N CYS A 488 4.10 -1.23 17.29
CA CYS A 488 4.58 -2.54 16.84
C CYS A 488 3.55 -3.67 17.10
N ARG A 489 2.88 -3.64 18.26
CA ARG A 489 1.86 -4.64 18.62
C ARG A 489 0.59 -4.50 17.79
N LYS A 490 0.26 -3.27 17.39
CA LYS A 490 -0.89 -2.99 16.50
C LYS A 490 -0.62 -3.60 15.13
N PHE A 491 0.55 -3.35 14.55
CA PHE A 491 0.91 -3.93 13.24
C PHE A 491 0.94 -5.45 13.28
N TRP A 492 1.55 -6.07 14.29
CA TRP A 492 1.58 -7.54 14.42
C TRP A 492 0.18 -8.18 14.47
N ARG A 493 -0.80 -7.52 15.10
CA ARG A 493 -2.18 -8.04 15.20
C ARG A 493 -3.00 -7.84 13.92
N ILE A 494 -2.70 -6.81 13.13
CA ILE A 494 -3.42 -6.49 11.90
C ILE A 494 -2.86 -7.31 10.73
N ASN A 495 -1.57 -7.13 10.43
CA ASN A 495 -0.91 -7.75 9.29
C ASN A 495 0.57 -8.01 9.61
N LYS A 496 1.01 -9.26 9.45
CA LYS A 496 2.41 -9.64 9.71
C LYS A 496 3.39 -8.94 8.75
N PHE A 497 2.98 -8.69 7.51
CA PHE A 497 3.82 -8.01 6.52
C PHE A 497 4.09 -6.56 6.90
N ASP A 498 3.09 -5.83 7.39
CA ASP A 498 3.25 -4.46 7.89
C ASP A 498 4.22 -4.41 9.09
N PHE A 499 4.17 -5.42 9.96
CA PHE A 499 5.14 -5.55 11.04
C PHE A 499 6.56 -5.81 10.54
N VAL A 500 6.73 -6.64 9.51
CA VAL A 500 8.05 -6.91 8.91
C VAL A 500 8.65 -5.60 8.37
N ILE A 501 7.88 -4.81 7.64
CA ILE A 501 8.33 -3.49 7.14
C ILE A 501 8.72 -2.59 8.33
N TRP A 502 7.87 -2.49 9.35
CA TRP A 502 8.14 -1.68 10.54
C TRP A 502 9.42 -2.12 11.27
N PHE A 503 9.59 -3.43 11.51
CA PHE A 503 10.70 -4.01 12.24
C PHE A 503 12.05 -3.79 11.53
N PHE A 504 12.14 -4.15 10.25
CA PHE A 504 13.39 -3.98 9.51
C PHE A 504 13.75 -2.49 9.33
N THR A 505 12.76 -1.62 9.16
CA THR A 505 13.00 -0.17 9.04
C THR A 505 13.56 0.39 10.35
N ILE A 506 12.92 0.15 11.50
CA ILE A 506 13.38 0.75 12.77
C ILE A 506 14.75 0.22 13.20
N VAL A 507 14.99 -1.08 13.03
CA VAL A 507 16.29 -1.70 13.34
C VAL A 507 17.38 -1.12 12.44
N SER A 508 17.12 -0.99 11.14
CA SER A 508 18.10 -0.43 10.20
C SER A 508 18.38 1.03 10.48
N VAL A 509 17.36 1.86 10.74
CA VAL A 509 17.55 3.28 11.08
C VAL A 509 18.39 3.43 12.35
N VAL A 510 18.09 2.68 13.42
CA VAL A 510 18.80 2.82 14.70
C VAL A 510 20.25 2.35 14.60
N PHE A 511 20.51 1.19 13.98
CA PHE A 511 21.85 0.60 13.99
C PHE A 511 22.72 0.99 12.80
N LEU A 512 22.17 1.13 11.59
CA LEU A 512 22.97 1.42 10.38
C LEU A 512 23.06 2.90 10.04
N ASP A 513 22.19 3.75 10.62
CA ASP A 513 21.97 5.18 10.35
C ASP A 513 20.69 5.46 9.54
N ILE A 514 20.23 6.71 9.58
CA ILE A 514 18.94 7.20 9.04
C ILE A 514 18.85 6.94 7.53
N ASP A 515 19.92 7.23 6.81
CA ASP A 515 20.03 7.17 5.37
C ASP A 515 19.97 5.73 4.84
N PHE A 516 20.71 4.79 5.47
CA PHE A 516 20.59 3.36 5.17
C PHE A 516 19.23 2.79 5.56
N GLY A 517 18.68 3.23 6.70
CA GLY A 517 17.37 2.78 7.17
C GLY A 517 16.22 3.17 6.24
N LEU A 518 16.28 4.37 5.62
CA LEU A 518 15.37 4.80 4.57
C LEU A 518 15.44 3.85 3.36
N GLY A 519 16.64 3.59 2.84
CA GLY A 519 16.82 2.72 1.67
C GLY A 519 16.33 1.29 1.92
N ILE A 520 16.73 0.69 3.04
CA ILE A 520 16.33 -0.68 3.41
C ILE A 520 14.82 -0.76 3.63
N GLY A 521 14.21 0.23 4.30
CA GLY A 521 12.76 0.23 4.54
C GLY A 521 11.94 0.28 3.26
N VAL A 522 12.36 1.08 2.27
CA VAL A 522 11.71 1.15 0.94
C VAL A 522 11.88 -0.17 0.18
N ILE A 523 13.08 -0.74 0.17
CA ILE A 523 13.36 -2.02 -0.49
C ILE A 523 12.50 -3.14 0.11
N VAL A 524 12.43 -3.22 1.45
CA VAL A 524 11.60 -4.22 2.15
C VAL A 524 10.11 -4.01 1.85
N SER A 525 9.64 -2.76 1.76
CA SER A 525 8.27 -2.45 1.36
C SER A 525 7.95 -2.99 -0.05
N LEU A 526 8.82 -2.73 -1.03
CA LEU A 526 8.66 -3.20 -2.41
C LEU A 526 8.69 -4.73 -2.51
N ILE A 527 9.67 -5.37 -1.88
CA ILE A 527 9.81 -6.83 -1.85
C ILE A 527 8.57 -7.48 -1.22
N THR A 528 8.02 -6.88 -0.17
CA THR A 528 6.81 -7.37 0.49
C THR A 528 5.60 -7.37 -0.44
N VAL A 529 5.43 -6.33 -1.26
CA VAL A 529 4.36 -6.28 -2.27
C VAL A 529 4.52 -7.40 -3.30
N VAL A 530 5.74 -7.63 -3.79
CA VAL A 530 6.03 -8.71 -4.74
C VAL A 530 5.68 -10.07 -4.14
N PHE A 531 6.16 -10.36 -2.93
CA PHE A 531 5.84 -11.64 -2.26
C PHE A 531 4.34 -11.83 -2.01
N GLN A 532 3.62 -10.78 -1.63
CA GLN A 532 2.16 -10.88 -1.43
C GLN A 532 1.43 -11.27 -2.72
N THR A 533 1.86 -10.75 -3.87
CA THR A 533 1.24 -11.07 -5.16
C THR A 533 1.58 -12.48 -5.68
N GLN A 534 2.75 -13.02 -5.29
CA GLN A 534 3.17 -14.39 -5.64
C GLN A 534 2.41 -15.45 -4.84
N PHE A 535 2.22 -15.24 -3.53
CA PHE A 535 1.54 -16.20 -2.65
C PHE A 535 0.01 -16.07 -2.64
N SER A 536 -0.59 -15.79 -3.80
CA SER A 536 -2.04 -15.71 -3.89
C SER A 536 -2.71 -17.09 -3.83
N ARG A 537 -3.93 -17.12 -3.28
CA ARG A 537 -4.70 -18.33 -3.07
C ARG A 537 -5.43 -18.72 -4.36
N GLY A 538 -5.19 -19.94 -4.83
CA GLY A 538 -6.01 -20.63 -5.82
C GLY A 538 -6.85 -21.70 -5.13
N PHE A 539 -8.15 -21.73 -5.36
CA PHE A 539 -9.05 -22.71 -4.74
C PHE A 539 -10.15 -23.19 -5.68
N ARG A 540 -10.73 -24.33 -5.31
CA ARG A 540 -11.89 -24.90 -6.00
C ARG A 540 -13.18 -24.23 -5.55
N VAL A 541 -14.06 -24.00 -6.51
CA VAL A 541 -15.38 -23.40 -6.30
C VAL A 541 -16.46 -24.49 -6.39
N GLY A 542 -17.40 -24.47 -5.45
CA GLY A 542 -18.59 -25.32 -5.42
C GLY A 542 -19.87 -24.50 -5.24
N ARG A 543 -21.01 -25.11 -5.54
CA ARG A 543 -22.33 -24.48 -5.41
C ARG A 543 -22.94 -24.81 -4.06
N THR A 544 -23.46 -23.81 -3.35
CA THR A 544 -24.22 -24.02 -2.11
C THR A 544 -25.60 -24.61 -2.41
N MET A 545 -26.07 -25.54 -1.58
CA MET A 545 -27.37 -26.21 -1.76
C MET A 545 -28.58 -25.25 -1.68
N LYS A 546 -28.56 -24.31 -0.73
CA LYS A 546 -29.74 -23.47 -0.40
C LYS A 546 -29.93 -22.30 -1.37
N GLU A 547 -28.86 -21.54 -1.61
CA GLU A 547 -28.94 -20.26 -2.33
C GLU A 547 -28.33 -20.32 -3.74
N SER A 548 -27.82 -21.49 -4.15
CA SER A 548 -27.16 -21.68 -5.46
C SER A 548 -25.95 -20.79 -5.74
N ALA A 549 -25.41 -20.13 -4.70
CA ALA A 549 -24.22 -19.29 -4.79
C ALA A 549 -22.94 -20.13 -4.98
N PHE A 550 -21.95 -19.56 -5.65
CA PHE A 550 -20.64 -20.17 -5.86
C PHE A 550 -19.65 -19.72 -4.79
N VAL A 551 -19.17 -20.67 -3.99
CA VAL A 551 -18.28 -20.43 -2.84
C VAL A 551 -17.10 -21.38 -2.83
N GLU A 552 -16.06 -21.05 -2.07
CA GLU A 552 -14.91 -21.94 -1.86
C GLU A 552 -15.35 -23.27 -1.24
N HIS A 553 -15.05 -24.38 -1.93
CA HIS A 553 -15.57 -25.70 -1.55
C HIS A 553 -15.06 -26.17 -0.18
N LYS A 554 -13.79 -25.91 0.15
CA LYS A 554 -13.21 -26.30 1.45
C LYS A 554 -13.72 -25.47 2.64
N ARG A 555 -14.28 -24.28 2.38
CA ARG A 555 -14.66 -23.34 3.44
C ARG A 555 -16.08 -23.56 3.96
N TYR A 556 -16.96 -24.14 3.14
CA TYR A 556 -18.37 -24.34 3.46
C TYR A 556 -18.75 -25.82 3.34
N LYS A 557 -19.30 -26.38 4.42
CA LYS A 557 -19.74 -27.79 4.46
C LYS A 557 -20.88 -28.09 3.49
N ASP A 558 -21.74 -27.11 3.21
CA ASP A 558 -22.92 -27.24 2.35
C ASP A 558 -22.60 -26.99 0.85
N SER A 559 -21.31 -26.99 0.47
CA SER A 559 -20.84 -26.74 -0.90
C SER A 559 -20.70 -28.04 -1.67
N ILE A 560 -21.32 -28.13 -2.85
CA ILE A 560 -21.27 -29.30 -3.73
C ILE A 560 -20.59 -28.96 -5.05
N GLU A 561 -19.67 -29.82 -5.47
CA GLU A 561 -19.03 -29.71 -6.78
C GLU A 561 -19.96 -30.24 -7.89
N SER A 562 -19.89 -29.62 -9.06
CA SER A 562 -20.64 -30.12 -10.21
C SER A 562 -20.05 -31.44 -10.68
N ASN A 563 -20.89 -32.44 -10.92
CA ASN A 563 -20.44 -33.72 -11.48
C ASN A 563 -19.78 -33.50 -12.85
N GLY A 564 -18.55 -33.99 -13.00
CA GLY A 564 -17.75 -33.90 -14.23
C GLY A 564 -17.17 -32.53 -14.59
N VAL A 565 -17.51 -31.47 -13.85
CA VAL A 565 -17.00 -30.10 -14.08
C VAL A 565 -16.23 -29.61 -12.86
N LYS A 566 -14.96 -29.23 -13.04
CA LYS A 566 -14.16 -28.60 -11.99
C LYS A 566 -14.05 -27.10 -12.24
N ILE A 567 -14.28 -26.30 -11.21
CA ILE A 567 -14.19 -24.85 -11.28
C ILE A 567 -13.03 -24.40 -10.39
N PHE A 568 -12.14 -23.60 -10.96
CA PHE A 568 -10.97 -23.05 -10.28
C PHE A 568 -10.99 -21.53 -10.33
N ARG A 569 -10.77 -20.88 -9.18
CA ARG A 569 -10.63 -19.43 -9.08
C ARG A 569 -9.27 -19.08 -8.51
N PHE A 570 -8.60 -18.09 -9.12
CA PHE A 570 -7.29 -17.60 -8.69
C PHE A 570 -7.33 -16.12 -8.31
N GLN A 571 -7.03 -15.80 -7.06
CA GLN A 571 -7.20 -14.45 -6.51
C GLN A 571 -6.01 -13.50 -6.80
N SER A 572 -5.49 -13.46 -8.02
CA SER A 572 -4.43 -12.53 -8.41
C SER A 572 -4.42 -12.25 -9.90
N ASN A 573 -3.71 -11.19 -10.30
CA ASN A 573 -3.32 -10.96 -11.68
C ASN A 573 -2.36 -12.05 -12.16
N LEU A 574 -2.29 -12.31 -13.47
CA LEU A 574 -1.46 -13.38 -14.02
C LEU A 574 -0.27 -12.81 -14.78
N TYR A 575 0.93 -12.92 -14.22
CA TYR A 575 2.13 -12.34 -14.83
C TYR A 575 3.37 -13.22 -14.60
N PHE A 576 4.51 -12.87 -15.18
CA PHE A 576 5.73 -13.70 -15.20
C PHE A 576 6.12 -14.28 -13.82
N ALA A 577 5.89 -13.53 -12.73
CA ALA A 577 6.33 -13.95 -11.41
C ALA A 577 5.41 -14.98 -10.74
N ASN A 578 4.16 -15.13 -11.19
CA ASN A 578 3.18 -16.04 -10.58
C ASN A 578 2.48 -16.99 -11.57
N ALA A 579 2.73 -16.88 -12.87
CA ALA A 579 2.13 -17.75 -13.88
C ALA A 579 2.39 -19.25 -13.63
N GLU A 580 3.62 -19.59 -13.22
CA GLU A 580 3.97 -20.98 -12.90
C GLU A 580 3.30 -21.47 -11.60
N ILE A 581 3.19 -20.58 -10.61
CA ILE A 581 2.48 -20.86 -9.35
C ILE A 581 0.99 -21.10 -9.64
N PHE A 582 0.40 -20.31 -10.53
CA PHE A 582 -0.97 -20.50 -11.01
C PHE A 582 -1.15 -21.89 -11.64
N ARG A 583 -0.26 -22.29 -12.56
CA ARG A 583 -0.28 -23.63 -13.18
C ARG A 583 -0.26 -24.75 -12.14
N ASN A 584 0.70 -24.67 -11.21
CA ASN A 584 0.86 -25.68 -10.16
C ASN A 584 -0.35 -25.75 -9.21
N ASN A 585 -0.89 -24.60 -8.83
CA ASN A 585 -2.10 -24.52 -8.00
C ASN A 585 -3.33 -25.06 -8.73
N LEU A 586 -3.47 -24.78 -10.03
CA LEU A 586 -4.55 -25.32 -10.86
C LEU A 586 -4.47 -26.84 -10.93
N TYR A 587 -3.27 -27.40 -11.16
CA TYR A 587 -3.07 -28.85 -11.26
C TYR A 587 -3.27 -29.57 -9.93
N LYS A 588 -2.83 -28.96 -8.81
CA LYS A 588 -3.08 -29.48 -7.45
C LYS A 588 -4.57 -29.41 -7.10
N ALA A 589 -5.26 -28.34 -7.50
CA ALA A 589 -6.66 -28.14 -7.15
C ALA A 589 -7.61 -28.97 -8.01
N THR A 590 -7.31 -29.19 -9.29
CA THR A 590 -8.22 -29.84 -10.26
C THR A 590 -7.73 -31.23 -10.66
N VAL A 591 -7.09 -31.33 -11.83
CA VAL A 591 -6.52 -32.56 -12.39
C VAL A 591 -5.18 -32.19 -13.00
N ASN A 592 -4.13 -32.97 -12.72
CA ASN A 592 -2.85 -32.77 -13.39
C ASN A 592 -2.85 -33.53 -14.73
N PRO A 593 -2.90 -32.83 -15.89
CA PRO A 593 -3.00 -33.47 -17.20
C PRO A 593 -1.77 -34.34 -17.50
N ARG A 594 -0.56 -33.89 -17.12
CA ARG A 594 0.69 -34.63 -17.33
C ARG A 594 0.70 -35.98 -16.59
N LYS A 595 0.27 -35.98 -15.32
CA LYS A 595 0.15 -37.22 -14.52
C LYS A 595 -0.92 -38.15 -15.10
N LEU A 596 -2.06 -37.60 -15.52
CA LEU A 596 -3.15 -38.37 -16.13
C LEU A 596 -2.70 -39.02 -17.45
N LEU A 597 -1.99 -38.29 -18.31
CA LEU A 597 -1.45 -38.81 -19.57
C LEU A 597 -0.44 -39.95 -19.35
N LYS A 598 0.51 -39.79 -18.41
CA LYS A 598 1.48 -40.85 -18.06
C LYS A 598 0.77 -42.13 -17.59
N PHE A 599 -0.32 -41.98 -16.83
CA PHE A 599 -1.13 -43.10 -16.38
C PHE A 599 -1.91 -43.77 -17.52
N LEU A 600 -2.56 -42.99 -18.39
CA LEU A 600 -3.30 -43.52 -19.55
C LEU A 600 -2.38 -44.34 -20.46
N LYS A 601 -1.17 -43.84 -20.73
CA LYS A 601 -0.12 -44.57 -21.48
C LYS A 601 0.29 -45.87 -20.79
N LYS A 602 0.40 -45.89 -19.46
CA LYS A 602 0.76 -47.09 -18.70
C LYS A 602 -0.35 -48.15 -18.76
N GLN A 603 -1.62 -47.75 -18.68
CA GLN A 603 -2.74 -48.67 -18.82
C GLN A 603 -2.82 -49.28 -20.22
N GLU A 604 -2.68 -48.47 -21.25
CA GLU A 604 -2.68 -48.95 -22.63
C GLU A 604 -1.55 -49.98 -22.87
N LYS A 605 -0.33 -49.68 -22.40
CA LYS A 605 0.78 -50.64 -22.45
C LYS A 605 0.50 -51.93 -21.68
N ASN A 606 -0.21 -51.86 -20.55
CA ASN A 606 -0.60 -53.05 -19.79
C ASN A 606 -1.69 -53.85 -20.52
N GLN A 607 -2.69 -53.18 -21.10
CA GLN A 607 -3.73 -53.81 -21.92
C GLN A 607 -3.12 -54.49 -23.15
N GLU A 608 -2.21 -53.83 -23.85
CA GLU A 608 -1.48 -54.45 -24.97
C GLU A 608 -0.68 -55.68 -24.53
N ARG A 609 -0.05 -55.64 -23.35
CA ARG A 609 0.68 -56.79 -22.79
C ARG A 609 -0.26 -57.94 -22.45
N GLU A 610 -1.43 -57.66 -21.87
CA GLU A 610 -2.45 -58.65 -21.59
C GLU A 610 -3.05 -59.23 -22.87
N GLU A 611 -3.39 -58.41 -23.86
CA GLU A 611 -3.85 -58.87 -25.17
C GLU A 611 -2.80 -59.76 -25.85
N LYS A 612 -1.51 -59.37 -25.81
CA LYS A 612 -0.40 -60.19 -26.31
C LYS A 612 -0.28 -61.52 -25.52
N ARG A 613 -0.54 -61.52 -24.22
CA ARG A 613 -0.51 -62.73 -23.37
C ARG A 613 -1.71 -63.65 -23.64
N MET A 614 -2.91 -63.10 -23.80
CA MET A 614 -4.14 -63.83 -24.11
C MET A 614 -4.07 -64.47 -25.51
N LYS A 615 -3.55 -63.73 -26.51
CA LYS A 615 -3.24 -64.27 -27.84
C LYS A 615 -2.24 -65.43 -27.79
N LYS A 616 -1.22 -65.36 -26.93
CA LYS A 616 -0.27 -66.48 -26.72
C LYS A 616 -0.89 -67.70 -26.04
N LEU A 617 -1.95 -67.51 -25.25
CA LEU A 617 -2.68 -68.58 -24.57
C LEU A 617 -3.82 -69.17 -25.42
N GLY A 618 -4.01 -68.70 -26.67
CA GLY A 618 -5.08 -69.18 -27.55
C GLY A 618 -6.48 -68.74 -27.14
N ILE A 619 -6.59 -67.75 -26.24
CA ILE A 619 -7.87 -67.19 -25.79
C ILE A 619 -8.15 -65.95 -26.62
N GLU A 620 -9.29 -65.90 -27.32
CA GLU A 620 -9.71 -64.70 -28.03
C GLU A 620 -9.83 -63.54 -27.04
N PRO A 621 -9.22 -62.37 -27.32
CA PRO A 621 -9.39 -61.20 -26.48
C PRO A 621 -10.88 -60.80 -26.46
N PRO A 622 -11.40 -60.28 -25.34
CA PRO A 622 -12.76 -59.78 -25.30
C PRO A 622 -12.94 -58.76 -26.43
N LYS A 623 -13.97 -58.94 -27.26
CA LYS A 623 -14.32 -57.98 -28.30
C LYS A 623 -14.49 -56.61 -27.65
N LYS A 624 -13.92 -55.55 -28.25
CA LYS A 624 -14.21 -54.17 -27.88
C LYS A 624 -15.70 -53.93 -28.09
N ASP A 625 -16.53 -54.22 -27.09
CA ASP A 625 -17.90 -53.75 -27.07
C ASP A 625 -17.86 -52.24 -26.92
N LEU A 626 -17.97 -51.54 -28.04
CA LEU A 626 -18.10 -50.09 -28.11
C LEU A 626 -19.34 -49.57 -27.35
N ASN A 627 -20.25 -50.44 -26.92
CA ASN A 627 -21.46 -50.11 -26.16
C ASN A 627 -21.47 -50.62 -24.70
N ALA A 628 -20.45 -51.32 -24.22
CA ALA A 628 -20.42 -51.82 -22.83
C ALA A 628 -19.85 -50.81 -21.82
N LEU A 629 -19.35 -49.66 -22.29
CA LEU A 629 -18.88 -48.54 -21.45
C LEU A 629 -19.98 -47.48 -21.19
N SER A 630 -21.17 -47.64 -21.76
CA SER A 630 -22.34 -46.76 -21.56
C SER A 630 -23.37 -47.27 -20.55
N GLU A 631 -23.24 -48.49 -20.02
CA GLU A 631 -24.11 -49.02 -18.98
C GLU A 631 -23.38 -49.10 -17.63
N VAL A 632 -23.22 -47.95 -16.98
CA VAL A 632 -23.23 -47.92 -15.51
C VAL A 632 -24.65 -47.57 -15.12
N SER A 633 -25.35 -48.56 -14.59
CA SER A 633 -26.69 -48.51 -14.01
C SER A 633 -27.10 -47.11 -13.50
N ILE A 634 -27.99 -46.46 -14.25
CA ILE A 634 -28.88 -45.44 -13.70
C ILE A 634 -29.81 -46.20 -12.76
N ILE A 635 -29.66 -46.01 -11.46
CA ILE A 635 -30.67 -46.40 -10.49
C ILE A 635 -31.87 -45.46 -10.72
N PRO A 636 -33.04 -45.95 -11.17
CA PRO A 636 -34.20 -45.09 -11.30
C PRO A 636 -34.74 -44.82 -9.88
N ILE A 637 -34.71 -43.56 -9.46
CA ILE A 637 -35.55 -43.10 -8.35
C ILE A 637 -36.95 -42.94 -8.92
N THR A 638 -37.73 -44.03 -8.91
CA THR A 638 -39.18 -43.97 -9.03
C THR A 638 -39.77 -44.40 -7.70
N GLY A 639 -40.23 -43.43 -6.92
CA GLY A 639 -41.29 -43.68 -5.97
C GLY A 639 -42.55 -44.01 -6.75
N ASP A 640 -42.99 -45.26 -6.69
CA ASP A 640 -44.28 -45.63 -6.11
C ASP A 640 -44.55 -47.10 -6.34
N GLY A 641 -44.65 -47.83 -5.23
CA GLY A 641 -45.14 -49.20 -5.26
C GLY A 641 -46.66 -49.20 -5.18
N ARG A 642 -47.34 -49.60 -6.26
CA ARG A 642 -48.50 -50.52 -6.18
C ARG A 642 -48.90 -51.10 -7.54
N LYS A 643 -48.78 -52.43 -7.57
CA LYS A 643 -49.21 -53.49 -8.51
C LYS A 643 -50.48 -53.25 -9.34
N MET A 644 -50.47 -53.71 -10.60
CA MET A 644 -51.33 -54.75 -11.22
C MET A 644 -51.05 -54.80 -12.74
N SER A 645 -50.44 -55.86 -13.28
CA SER A 645 -50.99 -57.14 -13.76
C SER A 645 -51.56 -57.13 -15.20
N LYS A 646 -50.89 -57.92 -16.08
CA LYS A 646 -51.39 -58.57 -17.32
C LYS A 646 -51.76 -57.59 -18.47
N THR A 647 -51.49 -57.83 -19.75
CA THR A 647 -51.60 -59.07 -20.56
C THR A 647 -51.01 -58.78 -21.97
N SER A 648 -50.48 -59.81 -22.67
CA SER A 648 -50.58 -60.14 -24.13
C SER A 648 -50.64 -59.01 -25.17
N GLU A 649 -50.10 -59.05 -26.40
CA GLU A 649 -49.51 -60.05 -27.28
C GLU A 649 -49.21 -59.29 -28.60
N THR A 650 -48.27 -59.80 -29.42
CA THR A 650 -48.19 -59.67 -30.90
C THR A 650 -48.24 -58.27 -31.55
N GLY A 651 -47.26 -57.82 -32.33
CA GLY A 651 -46.72 -58.48 -33.53
C GLY A 651 -47.23 -57.77 -34.79
N VAL A 652 -46.41 -57.80 -35.85
CA VAL A 652 -46.69 -57.42 -37.26
C VAL A 652 -46.16 -56.05 -37.72
N ALA A 653 -45.15 -56.17 -38.60
CA ALA A 653 -44.63 -55.14 -39.49
C ALA A 653 -45.52 -54.96 -40.73
N THR A 654 -45.49 -53.79 -41.37
CA THR A 654 -45.45 -53.66 -42.84
C THR A 654 -45.08 -52.25 -43.30
N ASN A 655 -44.32 -52.24 -44.40
CA ASN A 655 -43.89 -51.13 -45.27
C ASN A 655 -45.02 -50.23 -45.79
N GLY A 656 -44.65 -49.02 -46.26
CA GLY A 656 -45.25 -48.46 -47.48
C GLY A 656 -45.37 -46.94 -47.61
N ASN A 657 -44.47 -46.36 -48.40
CA ASN A 657 -44.68 -45.33 -49.44
C ASN A 657 -45.25 -43.91 -49.15
N VAL A 658 -44.41 -42.91 -49.48
CA VAL A 658 -44.61 -41.85 -50.50
C VAL A 658 -45.88 -40.95 -50.42
N LYS A 659 -45.73 -39.62 -50.21
CA LYS A 659 -45.83 -38.53 -51.23
C LYS A 659 -45.85 -37.12 -50.62
N LYS A 660 -45.62 -36.15 -51.51
CA LYS A 660 -45.30 -34.72 -51.36
C LYS A 660 -46.48 -33.78 -50.97
N SER A 661 -46.07 -32.66 -50.37
CA SER A 661 -46.43 -31.24 -50.62
C SER A 661 -47.73 -30.58 -50.13
N ASN A 662 -47.49 -29.36 -49.59
CA ASN A 662 -48.33 -28.14 -49.44
C ASN A 662 -49.44 -28.25 -48.37
N SER A 663 -49.63 -27.33 -47.40
CA SER A 663 -49.74 -25.87 -47.46
C SER A 663 -50.05 -25.29 -46.07
N GLN A 664 -49.55 -24.09 -45.77
CA GLN A 664 -50.16 -22.96 -45.03
C GLN A 664 -50.78 -23.10 -43.61
N LEU A 665 -50.19 -22.27 -42.73
CA LEU A 665 -50.79 -21.31 -41.77
C LEU A 665 -51.28 -21.76 -40.36
N ALA A 666 -50.72 -21.02 -39.38
CA ALA A 666 -51.31 -20.50 -38.13
C ALA A 666 -51.51 -21.38 -36.88
N LEU A 667 -50.67 -21.09 -35.87
CA LEU A 667 -51.00 -20.80 -34.46
C LEU A 667 -52.13 -21.60 -33.80
N VAL A 668 -51.76 -22.58 -32.97
CA VAL A 668 -52.40 -22.80 -31.65
C VAL A 668 -51.34 -23.23 -30.63
N THR A 669 -51.41 -22.56 -29.50
CA THR A 669 -50.74 -22.71 -28.20
C THR A 669 -50.80 -24.11 -27.58
N GLY A 670 -49.79 -24.50 -26.79
CA GLY A 670 -49.95 -25.51 -25.73
C GLY A 670 -48.73 -26.36 -25.41
N ASP A 671 -48.17 -26.09 -24.22
CA ASP A 671 -47.55 -27.04 -23.28
C ASP A 671 -46.13 -27.58 -23.52
N ASN A 672 -45.17 -26.88 -22.89
CA ASN A 672 -43.93 -27.44 -22.35
C ASN A 672 -44.16 -27.91 -20.91
N PRO A 673 -43.57 -29.05 -20.46
CA PRO A 673 -43.71 -29.50 -19.09
C PRO A 673 -42.89 -28.62 -18.12
N ALA A 674 -43.55 -28.23 -17.04
CA ALA A 674 -43.04 -27.40 -15.97
C ALA A 674 -42.06 -28.16 -15.05
N PHE A 675 -41.00 -27.47 -14.61
CA PHE A 675 -40.24 -27.83 -13.41
C PHE A 675 -41.02 -27.32 -12.20
N ALA A 676 -41.51 -28.22 -11.36
CA ALA A 676 -42.08 -27.92 -10.05
C ALA A 676 -41.10 -28.38 -8.94
N MET A 677 -40.96 -27.58 -7.89
CA MET A 677 -40.34 -27.97 -6.62
C MET A 677 -41.46 -28.20 -5.59
N ASP A 678 -41.41 -29.33 -4.88
CA ASP A 678 -42.32 -29.63 -3.78
C ASP A 678 -41.77 -29.10 -2.45
N GLU A 679 -42.60 -28.36 -1.72
CA GLU A 679 -42.46 -28.06 -0.30
C GLU A 679 -42.84 -29.28 0.54
N VAL A 680 -41.99 -29.66 1.50
CA VAL A 680 -42.37 -30.63 2.54
C VAL A 680 -42.56 -29.92 3.88
N ASN A 681 -43.81 -29.88 4.31
CA ASN A 681 -44.26 -29.56 5.67
C ASN A 681 -43.71 -30.59 6.67
N LEU A 682 -43.09 -30.14 7.77
CA LEU A 682 -42.84 -30.98 8.95
C LEU A 682 -43.52 -30.39 10.19
N GLN A 683 -44.56 -31.09 10.65
CA GLN A 683 -45.19 -30.89 11.95
C GLN A 683 -44.39 -31.57 13.07
N ASN A 684 -44.40 -30.89 14.22
CA ASN A 684 -44.03 -31.30 15.58
C ASN A 684 -43.93 -32.80 15.89
N ASN A 685 -42.85 -33.16 16.60
CA ASN A 685 -42.96 -33.88 17.87
C ASN A 685 -41.72 -33.59 18.74
N GLY A 686 -41.97 -33.12 19.97
CA GLY A 686 -40.94 -32.75 20.93
C GLY A 686 -40.52 -33.90 21.84
N VAL A 687 -39.25 -33.89 22.27
CA VAL A 687 -38.78 -34.41 23.56
C VAL A 687 -37.62 -33.53 24.02
N GLN A 688 -37.59 -33.25 25.33
CA GLN A 688 -36.82 -32.20 26.01
C GLN A 688 -35.70 -32.79 26.88
N LYS A 689 -34.60 -32.00 27.05
CA LYS A 689 -33.63 -31.92 28.19
C LYS A 689 -32.40 -32.86 28.24
N PRO A 690 -31.36 -32.55 29.05
CA PRO A 690 -30.75 -31.25 29.40
C PRO A 690 -29.20 -31.24 29.45
N TYR A 691 -28.61 -30.06 29.67
CA TYR A 691 -27.19 -29.79 29.94
C TYR A 691 -26.67 -30.40 31.26
N GLY A 692 -25.38 -30.74 31.30
CA GLY A 692 -24.61 -30.98 32.54
C GLY A 692 -23.11 -31.17 32.27
N GLY A 693 -22.28 -30.23 32.68
CA GLY A 693 -20.82 -30.30 32.55
C GLY A 693 -20.16 -31.19 33.59
N LEU A 694 -18.92 -31.63 33.32
CA LEU A 694 -17.98 -32.04 34.36
C LEU A 694 -16.51 -31.84 33.92
N LYS A 695 -15.68 -31.64 34.93
CA LYS A 695 -14.32 -31.07 34.95
C LYS A 695 -13.23 -31.99 34.35
N ARG A 696 -12.17 -31.37 33.84
CA ARG A 696 -10.84 -31.99 33.55
C ARG A 696 -10.10 -32.36 34.84
N PRO A 697 -9.28 -33.42 34.80
CA PRO A 697 -7.96 -33.40 35.43
C PRO A 697 -6.85 -33.54 34.38
N LEU A 698 -5.74 -32.84 34.62
CA LEU A 698 -4.46 -33.06 33.94
C LEU A 698 -3.87 -34.41 34.41
N SER A 699 -3.36 -35.22 33.48
CA SER A 699 -2.17 -36.03 33.70
C SER A 699 -1.46 -36.32 32.38
N ILE A 700 -0.14 -36.44 32.49
CA ILE A 700 0.90 -36.36 31.47
C ILE A 700 1.12 -37.71 30.78
N ALA A 701 1.40 -37.61 29.48
CA ALA A 701 2.20 -38.47 28.61
C ALA A 701 1.74 -39.89 28.19
N SER A 702 1.91 -40.06 26.88
CA SER A 702 2.29 -41.25 26.11
C SER A 702 1.19 -42.19 25.61
N ASN A 703 1.13 -42.25 24.27
CA ASN A 703 0.58 -43.29 23.40
C ASN A 703 -0.93 -43.58 23.49
N LEU A 704 -1.69 -43.01 22.55
CA LEU A 704 -2.68 -43.67 21.68
C LEU A 704 -3.54 -42.58 21.00
N THR A 705 -3.33 -42.32 19.71
CA THR A 705 -4.32 -41.68 18.85
C THR A 705 -4.62 -42.63 17.71
N SER A 706 -5.67 -43.42 17.89
CA SER A 706 -6.39 -44.05 16.80
C SER A 706 -7.73 -43.35 16.64
N ILE A 707 -8.11 -43.10 15.38
CA ILE A 707 -9.47 -42.89 14.88
C ILE A 707 -10.00 -41.45 15.04
N CYS A 708 -9.76 -40.66 13.99
CA CYS A 708 -10.80 -40.04 13.16
C CYS A 708 -10.11 -39.66 11.84
N ASP A 709 -10.01 -40.64 10.94
CA ASP A 709 -9.50 -40.50 9.58
C ASP A 709 -10.53 -39.79 8.69
N ASP A 710 -10.08 -38.70 8.06
CA ASP A 710 -10.40 -38.31 6.68
C ASP A 710 -9.39 -37.20 6.29
N ASP A 711 -8.15 -37.64 6.07
CA ASP A 711 -7.09 -37.13 5.19
C ASP A 711 -6.87 -35.61 5.06
N ASP A 712 -6.10 -35.05 6.01
CA ASP A 712 -5.09 -34.03 5.71
C ASP A 712 -3.76 -34.75 5.39
N GLU A 713 -3.58 -35.17 4.13
CA GLU A 713 -2.27 -35.64 3.67
C GLU A 713 -1.42 -34.43 3.26
N VAL A 714 -0.37 -34.18 4.04
CA VAL A 714 0.68 -33.22 3.73
C VAL A 714 1.55 -33.83 2.63
N ASP A 715 1.40 -33.35 1.39
CA ASP A 715 2.15 -33.76 0.20
C ASP A 715 3.69 -33.60 0.41
N PRO A 716 4.50 -34.67 0.36
CA PRO A 716 5.95 -34.59 0.24
C PRO A 716 6.36 -34.32 -1.22
N GLU A 717 7.28 -33.37 -1.43
CA GLU A 717 7.57 -32.77 -2.75
C GLU A 717 8.26 -33.67 -3.78
N ASP A 718 8.85 -34.81 -3.44
CA ASP A 718 9.58 -35.63 -4.41
C ASP A 718 9.43 -37.12 -4.11
N GLY A 719 8.43 -37.74 -4.74
CA GLY A 719 8.24 -39.18 -4.71
C GLY A 719 7.24 -39.60 -5.77
N GLU A 720 7.53 -40.67 -6.53
CA GLU A 720 6.55 -41.30 -7.41
C GLU A 720 5.40 -41.88 -6.57
N GLU A 721 4.44 -41.03 -6.23
CA GLU A 721 3.27 -41.42 -5.47
C GLU A 721 2.37 -42.30 -6.35
N PHE A 722 2.05 -43.49 -5.86
CA PHE A 722 1.01 -44.36 -6.41
C PHE A 722 -0.32 -43.64 -6.27
N VAL A 723 -0.71 -42.88 -7.31
CA VAL A 723 -2.04 -42.29 -7.40
C VAL A 723 -3.07 -43.42 -7.22
N THR A 724 -3.83 -43.37 -6.12
CA THR A 724 -4.86 -44.38 -5.80
C THR A 724 -5.88 -44.50 -6.94
N ASP A 725 -6.28 -45.73 -7.27
CA ASP A 725 -7.20 -46.01 -8.40
C ASP A 725 -8.51 -45.19 -8.32
N ASP A 726 -8.97 -44.85 -7.12
CA ASP A 726 -10.14 -43.99 -6.89
C ASP A 726 -9.92 -42.52 -7.25
N LYS A 727 -8.73 -41.96 -6.96
CA LYS A 727 -8.35 -40.59 -7.37
C LYS A 727 -8.31 -40.51 -8.89
N ILE A 728 -7.84 -41.57 -9.55
CA ILE A 728 -7.81 -41.70 -11.02
C ILE A 728 -9.21 -41.86 -11.62
N ARG A 729 -10.07 -42.68 -11.02
CA ARG A 729 -11.48 -42.80 -11.44
C ARG A 729 -12.20 -41.45 -11.38
N ARG A 730 -11.92 -40.63 -10.37
CA ARG A 730 -12.44 -39.25 -10.29
C ARG A 730 -11.86 -38.33 -11.37
N MET A 731 -10.57 -38.44 -11.67
CA MET A 731 -9.95 -37.69 -12.77
C MET A 731 -10.59 -38.02 -14.13
N ARG A 732 -10.88 -39.30 -14.41
CA ARG A 732 -11.58 -39.73 -15.64
C ARG A 732 -13.01 -39.21 -15.79
N ARG A 733 -13.69 -38.89 -14.68
CA ARG A 733 -15.04 -38.32 -14.72
C ARG A 733 -15.04 -36.85 -15.10
N THR A 734 -13.89 -36.18 -15.02
CA THR A 734 -13.78 -34.75 -15.31
C THR A 734 -13.66 -34.55 -16.82
N HIS A 735 -14.63 -33.87 -17.42
CA HIS A 735 -14.66 -33.59 -18.86
C HIS A 735 -14.42 -32.11 -19.19
N HIS A 736 -14.69 -31.21 -18.22
CA HIS A 736 -14.57 -29.77 -18.40
C HIS A 736 -13.93 -29.14 -17.17
N ILE A 737 -13.01 -28.21 -17.39
CA ILE A 737 -12.41 -27.34 -16.37
C ILE A 737 -12.78 -25.90 -16.71
N ILE A 738 -13.30 -25.18 -15.73
CA ILE A 738 -13.66 -23.78 -15.86
C ILE A 738 -12.71 -22.96 -14.97
N ILE A 739 -11.94 -22.08 -15.59
CA ILE A 739 -11.15 -21.08 -14.87
C ILE A 739 -12.00 -19.82 -14.76
N ASP A 740 -12.27 -19.43 -13.52
CA ASP A 740 -12.91 -18.17 -13.20
C ASP A 740 -11.86 -17.06 -13.12
N CYS A 741 -11.84 -16.21 -14.14
CA CYS A 741 -10.93 -15.10 -14.33
C CYS A 741 -11.48 -13.77 -13.78
N SER A 742 -12.61 -13.77 -13.07
CA SER A 742 -13.22 -12.53 -12.53
C SER A 742 -12.31 -11.72 -11.61
N THR A 743 -11.28 -12.35 -11.03
CA THR A 743 -10.26 -11.72 -10.18
C THR A 743 -8.96 -11.38 -10.90
N VAL A 744 -8.83 -11.72 -12.19
CA VAL A 744 -7.65 -11.46 -13.02
C VAL A 744 -7.90 -10.18 -13.82
N ASN A 745 -7.36 -9.06 -13.34
CA ASN A 745 -7.55 -7.75 -13.98
C ASN A 745 -6.41 -7.39 -14.95
N TYR A 746 -5.27 -8.02 -14.78
CA TYR A 746 -4.06 -7.79 -15.58
C TYR A 746 -3.41 -9.12 -15.95
N MET A 747 -2.91 -9.18 -17.17
CA MET A 747 -2.13 -10.29 -17.71
C MET A 747 -0.94 -9.74 -18.49
N ASP A 748 0.21 -10.40 -18.40
CA ASP A 748 1.36 -10.13 -19.28
C ASP A 748 1.54 -11.25 -20.32
N SER A 749 2.52 -11.10 -21.21
CA SER A 749 2.83 -12.10 -22.24
C SER A 749 3.17 -13.48 -21.66
N SER A 750 3.87 -13.53 -20.51
CA SER A 750 4.22 -14.78 -19.85
C SER A 750 2.99 -15.50 -19.28
N GLY A 751 2.08 -14.74 -18.65
CA GLY A 751 0.80 -15.24 -18.16
C GLY A 751 -0.08 -15.77 -19.29
N ALA A 752 -0.16 -15.03 -20.40
CA ALA A 752 -0.91 -15.42 -21.59
C ALA A 752 -0.37 -16.73 -22.21
N ASN A 753 0.95 -16.84 -22.36
CA ASN A 753 1.60 -18.05 -22.88
C ASN A 753 1.34 -19.26 -21.99
N VAL A 754 1.56 -19.13 -20.67
CA VAL A 754 1.30 -20.23 -19.72
C VAL A 754 -0.16 -20.66 -19.75
N LEU A 755 -1.10 -19.72 -19.87
CA LEU A 755 -2.52 -20.06 -20.00
C LEU A 755 -2.81 -20.82 -21.30
N GLY A 756 -2.18 -20.44 -22.41
CA GLY A 756 -2.24 -21.17 -23.68
C GLY A 756 -1.70 -22.60 -23.56
N HIS A 757 -0.55 -22.79 -22.92
CA HIS A 757 0.02 -24.13 -22.67
C HIS A 757 -0.89 -25.00 -21.80
N ILE A 758 -1.49 -24.43 -20.75
CA ILE A 758 -2.44 -25.15 -19.90
C ILE A 758 -3.63 -25.65 -20.73
N SER A 759 -4.15 -24.84 -21.65
CA SER A 759 -5.23 -25.23 -22.56
C SER A 759 -4.82 -26.43 -23.41
N SER A 760 -3.67 -26.34 -24.09
CA SER A 760 -3.14 -27.44 -24.91
C SER A 760 -2.92 -28.71 -24.08
N GLU A 761 -2.35 -28.61 -22.87
CA GLU A 761 -2.13 -29.79 -22.01
C GLU A 761 -3.44 -30.48 -21.60
N TYR A 762 -4.50 -29.72 -21.32
CA TYR A 762 -5.82 -30.30 -21.03
C TYR A 762 -6.48 -30.92 -22.26
N GLU A 763 -6.27 -30.34 -23.44
CA GLU A 763 -6.82 -30.85 -24.70
C GLU A 763 -6.27 -32.25 -25.05
N HIS A 764 -4.99 -32.51 -24.79
CA HIS A 764 -4.38 -33.85 -24.99
C HIS A 764 -5.02 -34.94 -24.13
N VAL A 765 -5.51 -34.61 -22.94
CA VAL A 765 -6.25 -35.56 -22.08
C VAL A 765 -7.76 -35.49 -22.30
N ASN A 766 -8.19 -34.79 -23.35
CA ASN A 766 -9.58 -34.60 -23.75
C ASN A 766 -10.47 -33.94 -22.68
N ILE A 767 -9.87 -32.99 -21.96
CA ILE A 767 -10.56 -32.13 -21.00
C ILE A 767 -10.66 -30.74 -21.62
N LYS A 768 -11.88 -30.22 -21.76
CA LYS A 768 -12.08 -28.87 -22.33
C LYS A 768 -11.89 -27.79 -21.28
N LEU A 769 -11.10 -26.76 -21.61
CA LEU A 769 -10.87 -25.61 -20.77
C LEU A 769 -11.79 -24.44 -21.17
N PHE A 770 -12.59 -23.93 -20.23
CA PHE A 770 -13.39 -22.72 -20.40
C PHE A 770 -12.88 -21.61 -19.50
N LEU A 771 -12.95 -20.37 -19.99
CA LEU A 771 -12.66 -19.17 -19.21
C LEU A 771 -13.97 -18.42 -18.95
N ALA A 772 -14.19 -17.98 -17.72
CA ALA A 772 -15.36 -17.19 -17.35
C ALA A 772 -14.95 -15.85 -16.72
N GLY A 773 -15.64 -14.77 -17.06
CA GLY A 773 -15.44 -13.46 -16.43
C GLY A 773 -14.08 -12.83 -16.74
N VAL A 774 -13.56 -13.00 -17.96
CA VAL A 774 -12.27 -12.44 -18.38
C VAL A 774 -12.39 -10.93 -18.60
N ALA A 775 -11.55 -10.13 -17.93
CA ALA A 775 -11.51 -8.67 -18.10
C ALA A 775 -11.12 -8.25 -19.53
N ALA A 776 -11.60 -7.08 -19.99
CA ALA A 776 -11.33 -6.60 -21.35
C ALA A 776 -9.83 -6.44 -21.64
N SER A 777 -9.06 -5.81 -20.75
CA SER A 777 -7.59 -5.66 -20.85
C SER A 777 -6.86 -7.00 -20.98
N VAL A 778 -7.36 -8.04 -20.32
CA VAL A 778 -6.79 -9.39 -20.38
C VAL A 778 -7.10 -10.03 -21.73
N ARG A 779 -8.33 -9.85 -22.26
CA ARG A 779 -8.70 -10.33 -23.59
C ARG A 779 -7.88 -9.66 -24.69
N ASP A 780 -7.64 -8.36 -24.58
CA ASP A 780 -6.79 -7.64 -25.53
C ASP A 780 -5.37 -8.21 -25.48
N THR A 781 -4.82 -8.45 -24.28
CA THR A 781 -3.49 -9.07 -24.13
C THR A 781 -3.44 -10.49 -24.71
N MET A 782 -4.47 -11.30 -24.50
CA MET A 782 -4.59 -12.64 -25.07
C MET A 782 -4.65 -12.63 -26.60
N GLU A 783 -5.27 -11.60 -27.19
CA GLU A 783 -5.30 -11.40 -28.64
C GLU A 783 -3.91 -11.11 -29.19
N HIS A 784 -3.23 -10.11 -28.61
CA HIS A 784 -1.89 -9.71 -29.02
C HIS A 784 -0.84 -10.81 -28.80
N ALA A 785 -1.04 -11.66 -27.79
CA ALA A 785 -0.18 -12.80 -27.49
C ALA A 785 -0.49 -14.06 -28.33
N GLY A 786 -1.50 -14.04 -29.20
CA GLY A 786 -1.89 -15.21 -30.00
C GLY A 786 -2.52 -16.34 -29.18
N THR A 787 -2.95 -16.09 -27.94
CA THR A 787 -3.53 -17.12 -27.05
C THR A 787 -4.83 -17.70 -27.62
N TYR A 788 -5.55 -16.97 -28.49
CA TYR A 788 -6.76 -17.46 -29.15
C TYR A 788 -6.53 -18.61 -30.14
N GLU A 789 -5.29 -18.84 -30.58
CA GLU A 789 -4.94 -20.02 -31.37
C GLU A 789 -5.06 -21.31 -30.53
N LYS A 790 -4.70 -21.22 -29.24
CA LYS A 790 -4.73 -22.34 -28.28
C LYS A 790 -6.03 -22.40 -27.45
N ILE A 791 -6.72 -21.26 -27.28
CA ILE A 791 -7.99 -21.14 -26.56
C ILE A 791 -9.02 -20.54 -27.51
N PRO A 792 -9.91 -21.35 -28.10
CA PRO A 792 -10.92 -20.84 -29.01
C PRO A 792 -11.80 -19.78 -28.33
N GLN A 793 -12.13 -18.70 -29.04
CA GLN A 793 -12.92 -17.60 -28.47
C GLN A 793 -14.33 -18.05 -27.98
N HIS A 794 -14.87 -19.13 -28.54
CA HIS A 794 -16.14 -19.73 -28.10
C HIS A 794 -16.03 -20.52 -26.77
N HIS A 795 -14.85 -20.64 -26.18
CA HIS A 795 -14.61 -21.16 -24.84
C HIS A 795 -14.57 -20.07 -23.76
N ILE A 796 -14.81 -18.81 -24.15
CA ILE A 796 -14.81 -17.66 -23.26
C ILE A 796 -16.24 -17.23 -23.00
N PHE A 797 -16.60 -17.10 -21.72
CA PHE A 797 -17.94 -16.80 -21.24
C PHE A 797 -17.95 -15.52 -20.43
N LEU A 798 -19.05 -14.78 -20.51
CA LEU A 798 -19.27 -13.55 -19.73
C LEU A 798 -19.33 -13.88 -18.23
N GLU A 799 -20.13 -14.89 -17.89
CA GLU A 799 -20.41 -15.29 -16.51
C GLU A 799 -20.07 -16.76 -16.26
N LEU A 800 -19.73 -17.06 -15.00
CA LEU A 800 -19.47 -18.44 -14.55
C LEU A 800 -20.69 -19.36 -14.76
N HIS A 801 -21.91 -18.85 -14.58
CA HIS A 801 -23.15 -19.62 -14.78
C HIS A 801 -23.32 -20.10 -16.23
N ASP A 802 -22.96 -19.26 -17.21
CA ASP A 802 -23.08 -19.58 -18.63
C ASP A 802 -22.11 -20.69 -19.03
N ALA A 803 -20.85 -20.58 -18.57
CA ALA A 803 -19.84 -21.62 -18.78
C ALA A 803 -20.28 -22.98 -18.21
N ILE A 804 -20.87 -22.99 -17.00
CA ILE A 804 -21.34 -24.21 -16.35
C ILE A 804 -22.55 -24.80 -17.09
N ALA A 805 -23.49 -23.97 -17.52
CA ALA A 805 -24.66 -24.42 -18.27
C ALA A 805 -24.26 -25.12 -19.56
N VAL A 806 -23.30 -24.55 -20.31
CA VAL A 806 -22.77 -25.14 -21.55
C VAL A 806 -21.92 -26.39 -21.27
N ALA A 807 -21.12 -26.40 -20.21
CA ALA A 807 -20.32 -27.57 -19.84
C ALA A 807 -21.20 -28.78 -19.47
N ARG A 808 -22.34 -28.54 -18.82
CA ARG A 808 -23.30 -29.59 -18.44
C ARG A 808 -24.10 -30.13 -19.63
N SER A 809 -24.48 -29.28 -20.58
CA SER A 809 -25.27 -29.72 -21.75
C SER A 809 -24.45 -30.58 -22.72
N LYS A 810 -23.13 -30.37 -22.79
CA LYS A 810 -22.21 -31.14 -23.64
C LYS A 810 -21.82 -32.52 -23.09
N ALA A 811 -22.29 -32.90 -21.89
CA ALA A 811 -21.77 -34.03 -21.11
C ALA A 811 -22.22 -35.45 -21.52
N VAL A 812 -22.67 -35.69 -22.76
CA VAL A 812 -23.30 -36.98 -23.11
C VAL A 812 -22.32 -38.11 -23.44
N VAL A 813 -21.02 -37.86 -23.70
CA VAL A 813 -20.06 -38.94 -23.97
C VAL A 813 -18.67 -38.62 -23.40
N PRO A 814 -18.08 -39.46 -22.51
CA PRO A 814 -16.64 -39.41 -22.25
C PRO A 814 -15.91 -39.85 -23.52
N LEU A 815 -15.37 -38.89 -24.26
CA LEU A 815 -14.61 -39.14 -25.48
C LEU A 815 -13.25 -39.77 -25.12
N GLN A 816 -12.82 -40.75 -25.90
CA GLN A 816 -11.51 -41.40 -25.70
C GLN A 816 -10.38 -40.36 -25.88
N PRO A 817 -9.32 -40.39 -25.03
CA PRO A 817 -8.20 -39.46 -25.15
C PRO A 817 -7.44 -39.71 -26.45
N PHE A 818 -7.04 -38.63 -27.14
CA PHE A 818 -6.16 -38.69 -28.31
C PHE A 818 -4.71 -38.67 -27.80
N LEU A 819 -4.02 -39.81 -27.90
CA LEU A 819 -2.68 -40.00 -27.34
C LEU A 819 -1.61 -39.64 -28.37
N GLU A 820 -1.29 -38.35 -28.49
CA GLU A 820 -0.04 -37.90 -29.11
C GLU A 820 1.08 -37.75 -28.06
N ASP A 821 2.33 -37.88 -28.49
CA ASP A 821 3.49 -37.83 -27.60
C ASP A 821 3.79 -36.40 -27.15
N PHE A 822 4.01 -36.22 -25.85
CA PHE A 822 4.69 -35.04 -25.33
C PHE A 822 6.16 -35.24 -25.71
N THR A 823 6.61 -34.74 -26.85
CA THR A 823 8.05 -34.67 -27.07
C THR A 823 8.59 -33.64 -26.09
N TYR A 824 9.60 -34.01 -25.30
CA TYR A 824 10.23 -33.07 -24.38
C TYR A 824 10.83 -31.86 -25.13
N ASP A 825 11.06 -32.00 -26.43
CA ASP A 825 11.53 -30.95 -27.32
C ASP A 825 10.42 -29.92 -27.62
N GLU A 826 9.16 -30.28 -27.88
CA GLU A 826 8.06 -29.29 -28.07
C GLU A 826 7.74 -28.50 -26.79
N ALA A 827 7.81 -29.15 -25.63
CA ALA A 827 7.60 -28.48 -24.34
C ALA A 827 8.77 -27.59 -23.91
N ALA A 828 9.99 -27.91 -24.36
CA ALA A 828 11.19 -27.12 -24.10
C ALA A 828 11.33 -25.96 -25.11
N GLU A 829 11.07 -26.21 -26.39
CA GLU A 829 11.13 -25.22 -27.48
C GLU A 829 10.07 -24.12 -27.33
N GLU A 830 8.87 -24.43 -26.81
CA GLU A 830 7.87 -23.38 -26.54
C GLU A 830 8.00 -22.72 -25.15
N SER A 831 8.81 -23.26 -24.23
CA SER A 831 8.99 -22.72 -22.87
C SER A 831 10.10 -21.68 -22.75
N TYR A 832 10.91 -21.50 -23.79
CA TYR A 832 11.95 -20.49 -23.84
C TYR A 832 11.70 -19.46 -24.93
N VAL A 833 11.93 -18.22 -24.53
CA VAL A 833 12.04 -17.00 -25.32
C VAL A 833 12.81 -17.23 -26.62
N THR A 834 12.15 -17.66 -27.69
CA THR A 834 12.69 -17.60 -29.05
C THR A 834 11.54 -17.59 -30.07
N ASN A 835 10.94 -16.43 -30.25
CA ASN A 835 11.06 -15.70 -31.51
C ASN A 835 10.78 -14.23 -31.20
N MET A 836 11.72 -13.39 -31.63
CA MET A 836 11.84 -11.94 -31.34
C MET A 836 10.55 -11.15 -31.50
#